data_AF-A0A932W2G4-F1
#
_entry.id   AF-A0A932W2G4-F1
#
_cell.length_a   1.000
_cell.length_b   1.000
_cell.length_c   1.000
_cell.angle_alpha   90.00
_cell.angle_beta   90.00
_cell.angle_gamma   90.00
#
_symmetry.space_group_name_H-M   'P 1'
#
loop_
_entity.id
_entity.type
_entity.pdbx_description
1 polymer ?
#
loop_
_entity_poly.entity_id
_entity_poly.type
_entity_poly.pdbx_seq_one_letter_code
_entity_poly.pdbx_strand_id
1 'polypeptide(L)'
;MRLALISAFLFTFSLPLAALPAAPQEEKDAVCLACHGEKSLTATRKGKSVSVYVDAKKFAASAHGSLTCTSCHADLEGKDLPHEAPLKKVDCGLCHDAQQQQHAKSLHGKAIARGDPLAPSCVNCHGNHDIVSVKDPRSAVAPLKVPFVCAQCHREGTPVQLNRNIHQGNIIENFSESIHGEGLLRKGLIVAPNCASCHTAHSILRHTDPASSISRRNIAATCTKCHAQIEAVHRKVIRGELWEKQEHVLPACVDCHQPHKVRKVYYTQGMADADCLRCHANEHLKASKDGRTLAVHAAELAGSRHAKVACSQCHSQVNASRVRPCETITQKVDCAACHAEIGQQYQRSTHGQLLAKNDANAPTCEECHGTHAVLGKQNSQSLTFATNVPTLCARCHREGQKAAVRYTGRQHEIIEHYTESIHGKGLLKSGLTVTATCTSCHTAHSALPRTDPLSSVNEKNVPATCGACHHGIQEQFEQSIHSRKVSTTDKELPVCKDCHSAHSIRRADQDGFKLEIMDKCGRCHQEIARTYFDTYHGKVSRLGYTKTAKCYDCHGAHDILKVSDPRSHLSRDNVVKTCQQCHPDATRRFAGYLTHATHHDPEKYPFLFWTFWGMTALLLGTFVIGGLHTLLWLPRALQMRRELREAEAAEAAELAAAAKPEPPKPPAADN
;
A
#
# COMPACT_ATOMS: atom_id res chain seq x y z
N MET A 1 27.94 5.85 43.97
CA MET A 1 29.36 5.98 44.35
C MET A 1 30.07 4.68 43.97
N ARG A 2 30.69 4.63 42.79
CA ARG A 2 31.45 3.47 42.29
C ARG A 2 32.87 3.94 41.98
N LEU A 3 33.82 3.39 42.72
CA LEU A 3 35.25 3.72 42.70
C LEU A 3 35.90 3.30 41.36
N ALA A 4 36.76 4.18 40.85
CA ALA A 4 37.60 3.96 39.69
C ALA A 4 38.85 3.14 40.08
N LEU A 5 39.14 2.09 39.33
CA LEU A 5 40.38 1.31 39.38
C LEU A 5 41.35 1.86 38.33
N ILE A 6 42.50 2.34 38.79
CA ILE A 6 43.62 2.85 37.99
C ILE A 6 44.51 1.65 37.64
N SER A 7 44.59 1.26 36.36
CA SER A 7 45.58 0.32 35.84
C SER A 7 46.77 1.08 35.26
N ALA A 8 47.94 0.89 35.87
CA ALA A 8 49.22 1.41 35.43
C ALA A 8 49.68 0.72 34.14
N PHE A 9 49.95 1.52 33.10
CA PHE A 9 50.51 1.07 31.82
C PHE A 9 52.04 1.09 31.93
N LEU A 10 52.66 -0.08 31.86
CA LEU A 10 54.12 -0.26 31.73
C LEU A 10 54.55 0.14 30.31
N PHE A 11 55.30 1.23 30.19
CA PHE A 11 55.94 1.65 28.94
C PHE A 11 57.21 0.80 28.71
N THR A 12 57.13 -0.18 27.80
CA THR A 12 58.32 -0.84 27.23
C THR A 12 58.94 0.07 26.18
N PHE A 13 60.15 0.55 26.45
CA PHE A 13 60.95 1.40 25.58
C PHE A 13 61.55 0.56 24.45
N SER A 14 60.89 0.50 23.30
CA SER A 14 61.45 -0.07 22.07
C SER A 14 62.28 0.98 21.34
N LEU A 15 63.60 0.80 21.32
CA LEU A 15 64.54 1.57 20.50
C LEU A 15 64.12 1.47 19.01
N PRO A 16 64.00 2.59 18.28
CA PRO A 16 63.80 2.53 16.84
C PRO A 16 65.14 2.18 16.19
N LEU A 17 65.18 1.06 15.48
CA LEU A 17 66.26 0.74 14.56
C LEU A 17 66.22 1.83 13.47
N ALA A 18 67.19 2.74 13.48
CA ALA A 18 67.33 3.77 12.47
C ALA A 18 67.55 3.11 11.11
N ALA A 19 66.51 3.10 10.28
CA ALA A 19 66.64 2.78 8.86
C ALA A 19 67.51 3.86 8.21
N LEU A 20 68.64 3.46 7.63
CA LEU A 20 69.43 4.34 6.77
C LEU A 20 68.52 4.94 5.68
N PRO A 21 68.60 6.24 5.39
CA PRO A 21 67.86 6.83 4.29
C PRO A 21 68.37 6.22 2.99
N ALA A 22 67.49 5.54 2.25
CA ALA A 22 67.77 5.20 0.87
C ALA A 22 68.02 6.49 0.08
N ALA A 23 69.11 6.52 -0.68
CA ALA A 23 69.43 7.64 -1.58
C ALA A 23 68.22 8.01 -2.46
N PRO A 24 67.98 9.31 -2.75
CA PRO A 24 66.90 9.74 -3.61
C PRO A 24 66.97 9.04 -4.97
N GLN A 25 65.84 8.58 -5.50
CA GLN A 25 65.74 7.87 -6.79
C GLN A 25 66.42 8.65 -7.95
N GLU A 26 66.44 9.98 -7.87
CA GLU A 26 67.12 10.89 -8.81
C GLU A 26 68.61 10.57 -8.98
N GLU A 27 69.28 10.06 -7.94
CA GLU A 27 70.71 9.72 -7.97
C GLU A 27 70.99 8.41 -8.72
N LYS A 28 70.02 7.47 -8.74
CA LYS A 28 70.17 6.15 -9.39
C LYS A 28 69.96 6.19 -10.90
N ASP A 29 69.14 7.10 -11.39
CA ASP A 29 68.85 7.29 -12.82
C ASP A 29 69.49 8.58 -13.39
N ALA A 30 70.36 9.24 -12.62
CA ALA A 30 71.03 10.50 -12.98
C ALA A 30 71.76 10.40 -14.33
N VAL A 31 72.38 9.25 -14.64
CA VAL A 31 73.09 9.01 -15.90
C VAL A 31 72.13 9.01 -17.09
N CYS A 32 70.95 8.41 -16.94
CA CYS A 32 69.92 8.38 -17.98
C CYS A 32 69.33 9.78 -18.19
N LEU A 33 69.02 10.47 -17.08
CA LEU A 33 68.38 11.79 -17.07
C LEU A 33 69.34 12.92 -17.49
N ALA A 34 70.65 12.73 -17.41
CA ALA A 34 71.63 13.69 -17.94
C ALA A 34 71.45 13.94 -19.45
N CYS A 35 71.02 12.93 -20.21
CA CYS A 35 70.70 13.08 -21.63
C CYS A 35 69.18 13.15 -21.86
N HIS A 36 68.41 12.24 -21.26
CA HIS A 36 66.97 12.15 -21.50
C HIS A 36 66.15 13.21 -20.74
N GLY A 37 66.74 13.96 -19.81
CA GLY A 37 66.11 15.10 -19.15
C GLY A 37 66.13 16.39 -19.99
N GLU A 38 66.76 16.39 -21.17
CA GLU A 38 66.80 17.56 -22.05
C GLU A 38 65.65 17.57 -23.06
N LYS A 39 64.85 18.65 -23.07
CA LYS A 39 63.69 18.78 -23.98
C LYS A 39 64.07 18.84 -25.45
N SER A 40 65.29 19.25 -25.76
CA SER A 40 65.86 19.36 -27.11
C SER A 40 66.28 18.02 -27.71
N LEU A 41 66.41 16.96 -26.90
CA LEU A 41 66.91 15.68 -27.38
C LEU A 41 65.85 14.94 -28.21
N THR A 42 66.20 14.61 -29.45
CA THR A 42 65.35 13.87 -30.38
C THR A 42 66.09 12.67 -30.95
N ALA A 43 65.36 11.57 -31.18
CA ALA A 43 65.85 10.40 -31.88
C ALA A 43 65.09 10.19 -33.20
N THR A 44 65.79 9.67 -34.21
CA THR A 44 65.19 9.34 -35.51
C THR A 44 64.57 7.96 -35.45
N ARG A 45 63.24 7.88 -35.57
CA ARG A 45 62.50 6.61 -35.65
C ARG A 45 61.72 6.54 -36.96
N LYS A 46 62.02 5.55 -37.80
CA LYS A 46 61.39 5.35 -39.13
C LYS A 46 61.39 6.64 -39.98
N GLY A 47 62.52 7.35 -40.01
CA GLY A 47 62.70 8.57 -40.81
C GLY A 47 62.02 9.84 -40.26
N LYS A 48 61.42 9.79 -39.06
CA LYS A 48 60.83 10.96 -38.38
C LYS A 48 61.60 11.28 -37.10
N SER A 49 61.83 12.58 -36.86
CA SER A 49 62.40 13.06 -35.60
C SER A 49 61.34 12.98 -34.49
N VAL A 50 61.66 12.29 -33.39
CA VAL A 50 60.77 12.09 -32.25
C VAL A 50 61.52 12.48 -30.97
N SER A 51 60.92 13.31 -30.12
CA SER A 51 61.51 13.66 -28.82
C SER A 51 61.65 12.43 -27.94
N VAL A 52 62.79 12.31 -27.25
CA VAL A 52 63.09 11.26 -26.27
C VAL A 52 63.22 11.81 -24.85
N TYR A 53 62.64 12.99 -24.63
CA TYR A 53 62.62 13.67 -23.34
C TYR A 53 61.78 12.92 -22.30
N VAL A 54 62.28 12.88 -21.06
CA VAL A 54 61.63 12.32 -19.88
C VAL A 54 61.65 13.37 -18.78
N ASP A 55 60.47 13.68 -18.25
CA ASP A 55 60.33 14.59 -17.11
C ASP A 55 60.54 13.82 -15.79
N ALA A 56 61.70 14.02 -15.17
CA ALA A 56 62.10 13.34 -13.94
C ALA A 56 61.06 13.47 -12.82
N LYS A 57 60.45 14.66 -12.68
CA LYS A 57 59.46 14.92 -11.63
C LYS A 57 58.16 14.16 -11.89
N LYS A 58 57.72 14.09 -13.15
CA LYS A 58 56.53 13.30 -13.51
C LYS A 58 56.77 11.81 -13.37
N PHE A 59 57.97 11.33 -13.70
CA PHE A 59 58.35 9.93 -13.52
C PHE A 59 58.38 9.54 -12.04
N ALA A 60 59.02 10.35 -11.20
CA ALA A 60 59.06 10.12 -9.75
C ALA A 60 57.65 10.11 -9.12
N ALA A 61 56.72 10.88 -9.65
CA ALA A 61 55.31 10.91 -9.21
C ALA A 61 54.43 9.81 -9.84
N SER A 62 54.98 8.98 -10.74
CA SER A 62 54.27 7.89 -11.38
C SER A 62 54.12 6.69 -10.45
N ALA A 63 53.23 5.75 -10.81
CA ALA A 63 53.07 4.48 -10.09
C ALA A 63 54.36 3.62 -10.12
N HIS A 64 55.25 3.88 -11.07
CA HIS A 64 56.54 3.21 -11.23
C HIS A 64 57.71 4.07 -10.77
N GLY A 65 57.49 5.21 -10.11
CA GLY A 65 58.55 6.14 -9.72
C GLY A 65 59.57 5.60 -8.71
N SER A 66 59.29 4.43 -8.12
CA SER A 66 60.22 3.67 -7.27
C SER A 66 61.06 2.64 -8.03
N LEU A 67 60.84 2.46 -9.33
CA LEU A 67 61.66 1.62 -10.21
C LEU A 67 62.77 2.43 -10.88
N THR A 68 63.86 1.77 -11.25
CA THR A 68 64.95 2.36 -12.04
C THR A 68 64.65 2.24 -13.54
N CYS A 69 65.27 3.08 -14.38
CA CYS A 69 65.04 3.06 -15.84
C CYS A 69 65.27 1.68 -16.47
N THR A 70 66.32 0.98 -16.03
CA THR A 70 66.69 -0.37 -16.51
C THR A 70 65.70 -1.45 -16.12
N SER A 71 64.86 -1.24 -15.09
CA SER A 71 63.83 -2.21 -14.70
C SER A 71 62.76 -2.39 -15.78
N CYS A 72 62.50 -1.35 -16.57
CA CYS A 72 61.60 -1.40 -17.72
C CYS A 72 62.39 -1.54 -19.03
N HIS A 73 63.55 -0.89 -19.12
CA HIS A 73 64.48 -1.01 -20.25
C HIS A 73 65.56 -2.05 -19.99
N ALA A 74 65.16 -3.30 -19.79
CA ALA A 74 66.07 -4.40 -19.44
C ALA A 74 67.22 -4.60 -20.46
N ASP A 75 67.02 -4.21 -21.73
CA ASP A 75 68.07 -4.28 -22.76
C ASP A 75 69.27 -3.33 -22.51
N LEU A 76 69.16 -2.39 -21.56
CA LEU A 76 70.22 -1.47 -21.15
C LEU A 76 71.05 -1.96 -19.96
N GLU A 77 70.62 -3.04 -19.29
CA GLU A 77 71.35 -3.55 -18.14
C GLU A 77 72.75 -4.02 -18.56
N GLY A 78 73.80 -3.39 -18.01
CA GLY A 78 75.20 -3.72 -18.31
C GLY A 78 75.69 -3.27 -19.70
N LYS A 79 75.01 -2.32 -20.36
CA LYS A 79 75.44 -1.77 -21.66
C LYS A 79 76.10 -0.39 -21.54
N ASP A 80 77.02 -0.11 -22.46
CA ASP A 80 77.69 1.18 -22.55
C ASP A 80 76.72 2.29 -22.96
N LEU A 81 76.87 3.47 -22.34
CA LEU A 81 76.11 4.68 -22.61
C LEU A 81 77.05 5.78 -23.16
N PRO A 82 76.63 6.58 -24.16
CA PRO A 82 75.31 6.63 -24.79
C PRO A 82 75.02 5.41 -25.66
N HIS A 83 73.75 4.97 -25.67
CA HIS A 83 73.32 3.82 -26.47
C HIS A 83 73.17 4.21 -27.95
N GLU A 84 73.69 3.37 -28.86
CA GLU A 84 73.66 3.63 -30.32
C GLU A 84 72.44 3.03 -31.03
N ALA A 85 71.89 1.91 -30.51
CA ALA A 85 70.79 1.18 -31.13
C ALA A 85 69.44 1.51 -30.49
N PRO A 86 68.35 1.61 -31.28
CA PRO A 86 67.03 1.85 -30.73
C PRO A 86 66.61 0.68 -29.81
N LEU A 87 66.22 1.03 -28.59
CA LEU A 87 65.75 0.08 -27.59
C LEU A 87 64.52 -0.70 -28.07
N LYS A 88 64.41 -1.95 -27.62
CA LYS A 88 63.16 -2.70 -27.81
C LYS A 88 62.05 -2.02 -27.01
N LYS A 89 60.82 -2.32 -27.41
CA LYS A 89 59.65 -1.83 -26.69
C LYS A 89 59.57 -2.51 -25.33
N VAL A 90 59.29 -1.73 -24.30
CA VAL A 90 59.09 -2.22 -22.93
C VAL A 90 57.93 -3.22 -22.90
N ASP A 91 58.18 -4.38 -22.31
CA ASP A 91 57.15 -5.39 -22.08
C ASP A 91 56.57 -5.25 -20.66
N CYS A 92 55.36 -4.68 -20.60
CA CYS A 92 54.64 -4.51 -19.34
C CYS A 92 54.22 -5.86 -18.71
N GLY A 93 54.14 -6.92 -19.52
CA GLY A 93 53.67 -8.24 -19.11
C GLY A 93 54.58 -8.98 -18.14
N LEU A 94 55.86 -8.58 -18.04
CA LEU A 94 56.80 -9.15 -17.08
C LEU A 94 56.32 -8.99 -15.63
N CYS A 95 55.64 -7.86 -15.34
CA CYS A 95 55.05 -7.58 -14.02
C CYS A 95 53.51 -7.59 -14.03
N HIS A 96 52.89 -7.31 -15.19
CA HIS A 96 51.42 -7.25 -15.36
C HIS A 96 50.90 -8.41 -16.22
N ASP A 97 51.34 -9.63 -15.92
CA ASP A 97 51.02 -10.84 -16.71
C ASP A 97 49.51 -11.05 -16.92
N ALA A 98 48.70 -10.91 -15.87
CA ALA A 98 47.25 -11.08 -15.97
C ALA A 98 46.59 -10.11 -16.96
N GLN A 99 46.98 -8.82 -16.93
CA GLN A 99 46.48 -7.79 -17.83
C GLN A 99 47.01 -8.01 -19.25
N GLN A 100 48.26 -8.44 -19.40
CA GLN A 100 48.86 -8.77 -20.69
C GLN A 100 48.14 -9.93 -21.37
N GLN A 101 47.84 -11.00 -20.62
CA GLN A 101 47.09 -12.16 -21.14
C GLN A 101 45.65 -11.78 -21.55
N GLN A 102 44.99 -10.93 -20.77
CA GLN A 102 43.67 -10.40 -21.12
C GLN A 102 43.73 -9.58 -22.42
N HIS A 103 44.69 -8.65 -22.50
CA HIS A 103 44.87 -7.80 -23.68
C HIS A 103 45.19 -8.63 -24.92
N ALA A 104 46.06 -9.64 -24.83
CA ALA A 104 46.41 -10.53 -25.93
C ALA A 104 45.20 -11.25 -26.52
N LYS A 105 44.22 -11.61 -25.69
CA LYS A 105 42.96 -12.27 -26.12
C LYS A 105 41.96 -11.30 -26.74
N SER A 106 42.07 -10.00 -26.46
CA SER A 106 41.20 -8.96 -26.99
C SER A 106 41.36 -8.73 -28.50
N LEU A 107 40.44 -7.97 -29.09
CA LEU A 107 40.53 -7.54 -30.48
C LEU A 107 41.79 -6.71 -30.76
N HIS A 108 42.20 -5.85 -29.83
CA HIS A 108 43.40 -5.03 -29.96
C HIS A 108 44.66 -5.90 -29.92
N GLY A 109 44.76 -6.83 -28.96
CA GLY A 109 45.89 -7.77 -28.88
C GLY A 109 46.01 -8.67 -30.11
N LYS A 110 44.88 -9.21 -30.61
CA LYS A 110 44.85 -9.98 -31.86
C LYS A 110 45.21 -9.14 -33.09
N ALA A 111 44.94 -7.84 -33.08
CA ALA A 111 45.37 -6.94 -34.16
C ALA A 111 46.89 -6.67 -34.09
N ILE A 112 47.45 -6.47 -32.89
CA ILE A 112 48.91 -6.38 -32.69
C ILE A 112 49.60 -7.65 -33.18
N ALA A 113 49.09 -8.83 -32.80
CA ALA A 113 49.68 -10.12 -33.21
C ALA A 113 49.69 -10.32 -34.73
N ARG A 114 48.76 -9.68 -35.46
CA ARG A 114 48.71 -9.67 -36.93
C ARG A 114 49.57 -8.57 -37.56
N GLY A 115 50.29 -7.78 -36.77
CA GLY A 115 51.14 -6.69 -37.24
C GLY A 115 50.37 -5.44 -37.67
N ASP A 116 49.12 -5.22 -37.22
CA ASP A 116 48.36 -4.02 -37.59
C ASP A 116 48.99 -2.76 -36.96
N PRO A 117 49.50 -1.80 -37.76
CA PRO A 117 50.16 -0.60 -37.24
C PRO A 117 49.22 0.35 -36.51
N LEU A 118 47.89 0.20 -36.67
CA LEU A 118 46.88 1.02 -36.00
C LEU A 118 46.37 0.40 -34.69
N ALA A 119 46.83 -0.80 -34.33
CA ALA A 119 46.39 -1.46 -33.09
C ALA A 119 47.02 -0.77 -31.86
N PRO A 120 46.21 -0.41 -30.84
CA PRO A 120 46.72 0.27 -29.65
C PRO A 120 47.45 -0.72 -28.74
N SER A 121 48.60 -0.29 -28.22
CA SER A 121 49.37 -0.97 -27.17
C SER A 121 49.11 -0.35 -25.80
N CYS A 122 49.67 -0.92 -24.73
CA CYS A 122 49.48 -0.48 -23.34
C CYS A 122 49.71 1.03 -23.17
N VAL A 123 50.77 1.56 -23.81
CA VAL A 123 51.16 2.98 -23.70
C VAL A 123 50.18 3.93 -24.40
N ASN A 124 49.40 3.45 -25.37
CA ASN A 124 48.42 4.27 -26.07
C ASN A 124 47.21 4.59 -25.17
N CYS A 125 46.96 3.77 -24.14
CA CYS A 125 45.87 4.00 -23.20
C CYS A 125 46.37 4.58 -21.87
N HIS A 126 47.46 4.04 -21.31
CA HIS A 126 47.91 4.38 -19.96
C HIS A 126 48.91 5.54 -19.89
N GLY A 127 49.59 5.86 -20.99
CA GLY A 127 50.73 6.78 -20.99
C GLY A 127 52.06 6.02 -20.95
N ASN A 128 53.16 6.72 -20.70
CA ASN A 128 54.51 6.15 -20.73
C ASN A 128 55.23 6.25 -19.37
N HIS A 129 56.08 7.24 -19.16
CA HIS A 129 56.81 7.48 -17.92
C HIS A 129 55.99 8.28 -16.89
N ASP A 130 54.71 8.57 -17.17
CA ASP A 130 53.81 9.33 -16.31
C ASP A 130 52.56 8.53 -15.90
N ILE A 131 52.62 7.20 -15.98
CA ILE A 131 51.50 6.31 -15.63
C ILE A 131 51.23 6.40 -14.13
N VAL A 132 50.02 6.85 -13.76
CA VAL A 132 49.55 6.87 -12.37
C VAL A 132 48.34 5.95 -12.19
N SER A 133 48.04 5.63 -10.93
CA SER A 133 46.93 4.76 -10.54
C SER A 133 45.62 5.18 -11.21
N VAL A 134 44.81 4.21 -11.67
CA VAL A 134 43.50 4.46 -12.31
C VAL A 134 42.50 5.19 -11.41
N LYS A 135 42.73 5.20 -10.10
CA LYS A 135 41.94 5.95 -9.11
C LYS A 135 42.36 7.42 -9.01
N ASP A 136 43.55 7.77 -9.49
CA ASP A 136 44.04 9.15 -9.51
C ASP A 136 43.38 9.91 -10.67
N PRO A 137 42.74 11.08 -10.42
CA PRO A 137 42.15 11.91 -11.47
C PRO A 137 43.12 12.33 -12.58
N ARG A 138 44.44 12.36 -12.29
CA ARG A 138 45.49 12.67 -13.26
C ARG A 138 45.71 11.54 -14.28
N SER A 139 45.35 10.30 -13.94
CA SER A 139 45.51 9.13 -14.82
C SER A 139 44.87 9.35 -16.19
N ALA A 140 45.52 8.93 -17.27
CA ALA A 140 44.97 8.96 -18.62
C ALA A 140 43.67 8.15 -18.72
N VAL A 141 43.54 7.10 -17.90
CA VAL A 141 42.37 6.20 -17.86
C VAL A 141 41.46 6.44 -16.65
N ALA A 142 41.52 7.62 -16.03
CA ALA A 142 40.55 8.01 -15.01
C ALA A 142 39.11 7.93 -15.58
N PRO A 143 38.07 7.61 -14.78
CA PRO A 143 36.71 7.34 -15.28
C PRO A 143 36.14 8.40 -16.24
N LEU A 144 36.39 9.68 -15.98
CA LEU A 144 35.97 10.81 -16.83
C LEU A 144 36.76 10.93 -18.15
N LYS A 145 37.98 10.39 -18.19
CA LYS A 145 38.90 10.47 -19.33
C LYS A 145 38.82 9.27 -20.27
N VAL A 146 38.32 8.13 -19.79
CA VAL A 146 38.16 6.89 -20.58
C VAL A 146 37.48 7.13 -21.95
N PRO A 147 36.34 7.86 -22.06
CA PRO A 147 35.72 8.11 -23.35
C PRO A 147 36.65 8.80 -24.36
N PHE A 148 37.49 9.73 -23.87
CA PHE A 148 38.42 10.47 -24.71
C PHE A 148 39.62 9.63 -25.15
N VAL A 149 40.10 8.70 -24.32
CA VAL A 149 41.13 7.73 -24.71
C VAL A 149 40.64 6.86 -25.87
N CYS A 150 39.42 6.34 -25.76
CA CYS A 150 38.79 5.58 -26.85
C CYS A 150 38.59 6.45 -28.10
N ALA A 151 38.18 7.71 -27.92
CA ALA A 151 37.95 8.66 -29.00
C ALA A 151 39.20 8.95 -29.85
N GLN A 152 40.41 8.80 -29.32
CA GLN A 152 41.64 9.02 -30.11
C GLN A 152 41.70 8.14 -31.36
N CYS A 153 41.09 6.95 -31.32
CA CYS A 153 41.03 6.01 -32.42
C CYS A 153 39.61 5.70 -32.90
N HIS A 154 38.57 5.90 -32.08
CA HIS A 154 37.20 5.51 -32.43
C HIS A 154 36.25 6.68 -32.71
N ARG A 155 36.74 7.93 -32.71
CA ARG A 155 35.96 9.08 -33.21
C ARG A 155 36.01 9.18 -34.73
N GLU A 156 35.05 9.90 -35.26
CA GLU A 156 34.87 10.17 -36.68
C GLU A 156 36.11 10.86 -37.27
N GLY A 157 36.54 10.41 -38.45
CA GLY A 157 37.70 10.98 -39.17
C GLY A 157 39.06 10.50 -38.68
N THR A 158 39.12 9.56 -37.73
CA THR A 158 40.40 8.93 -37.33
C THR A 158 40.83 7.85 -38.32
N PRO A 159 42.15 7.55 -38.44
CA PRO A 159 42.65 6.51 -39.32
C PRO A 159 42.05 5.12 -39.05
N VAL A 160 41.71 4.81 -37.80
CA VAL A 160 41.06 3.54 -37.43
C VAL A 160 39.63 3.51 -37.93
N GLN A 161 38.85 4.58 -37.72
CA GLN A 161 37.47 4.64 -38.21
C GLN A 161 37.38 4.66 -39.75
N LEU A 162 38.32 5.32 -40.44
CA LEU A 162 38.34 5.41 -41.90
C LEU A 162 38.79 4.11 -42.59
N ASN A 163 39.75 3.38 -42.00
CA ASN A 163 40.38 2.23 -42.63
C ASN A 163 39.92 0.87 -42.07
N ARG A 164 39.00 0.84 -41.10
CA ARG A 164 38.51 -0.40 -40.49
C ARG A 164 36.98 -0.40 -40.47
N ASN A 165 36.39 -1.56 -40.77
CA ASN A 165 34.95 -1.73 -40.74
C ASN A 165 34.45 -1.83 -39.29
N ILE A 166 34.01 -0.70 -38.73
CA ILE A 166 33.37 -0.61 -37.43
C ILE A 166 31.88 -0.35 -37.66
N HIS A 167 31.03 -1.20 -37.09
CA HIS A 167 29.59 -1.25 -37.40
C HIS A 167 28.78 -0.02 -36.94
N GLN A 168 29.40 0.90 -36.21
CA GLN A 168 28.75 2.08 -35.63
C GLN A 168 29.62 3.31 -35.93
N GLY A 169 29.00 4.36 -36.45
CA GLY A 169 29.56 5.71 -36.50
C GLY A 169 28.86 6.60 -35.47
N ASN A 170 29.35 7.81 -35.25
CA ASN A 170 28.76 8.72 -34.28
C ASN A 170 29.19 8.44 -32.83
N ILE A 171 30.10 7.50 -32.55
CA ILE A 171 30.08 6.75 -31.28
C ILE A 171 30.32 7.66 -30.08
N ILE A 172 31.28 8.59 -30.18
CA ILE A 172 31.66 9.48 -29.08
C ILE A 172 30.59 10.54 -28.86
N GLU A 173 30.12 11.16 -29.94
CA GLU A 173 29.03 12.14 -29.92
C GLU A 173 27.77 11.52 -29.29
N ASN A 174 27.35 10.37 -29.81
CA ASN A 174 26.18 9.65 -29.32
C ASN A 174 26.30 9.21 -27.85
N PHE A 175 27.47 8.73 -27.45
CA PHE A 175 27.70 8.40 -26.04
C PHE A 175 27.58 9.63 -25.15
N SER A 176 28.17 10.76 -25.56
CA SER A 176 28.15 12.02 -24.79
C SER A 176 26.75 12.59 -24.57
N GLU A 177 25.83 12.28 -25.48
CA GLU A 177 24.42 12.66 -25.44
C GLU A 177 23.51 11.62 -24.77
N SER A 178 24.02 10.43 -24.48
CA SER A 178 23.30 9.40 -23.71
C SER A 178 23.16 9.80 -22.23
N ILE A 179 22.26 9.17 -21.49
CA ILE A 179 22.10 9.42 -20.05
C ILE A 179 23.37 9.09 -19.26
N HIS A 180 24.14 8.08 -19.70
CA HIS A 180 25.43 7.72 -19.10
C HIS A 180 26.49 8.78 -19.41
N GLY A 181 26.54 9.29 -20.65
CA GLY A 181 27.43 10.39 -21.03
C GLY A 181 27.06 11.72 -20.38
N GLU A 182 25.77 12.03 -20.23
CA GLU A 182 25.31 13.21 -19.48
C GLU A 182 25.72 13.10 -18.01
N GLY A 183 25.48 11.95 -17.37
CA GLY A 183 25.90 11.67 -16.00
C GLY A 183 27.42 11.81 -15.83
N LEU A 184 28.20 11.16 -16.70
CA LEU A 184 29.66 11.13 -16.62
C LEU A 184 30.28 12.49 -17.00
N LEU A 185 30.02 12.99 -18.20
CA LEU A 185 30.73 14.13 -18.80
C LEU A 185 30.15 15.49 -18.40
N ARG A 186 28.82 15.60 -18.25
CA ARG A 186 28.17 16.89 -17.92
C ARG A 186 27.97 17.08 -16.42
N LYS A 187 27.64 16.00 -15.69
CA LYS A 187 27.37 16.03 -14.24
C LYS A 187 28.55 15.55 -13.39
N GLY A 188 29.63 15.07 -14.01
CA GLY A 188 30.85 14.65 -13.29
C GLY A 188 30.70 13.38 -12.44
N LEU A 189 29.65 12.59 -12.66
CA LEU A 189 29.36 11.39 -11.87
C LEU A 189 30.29 10.25 -12.30
N ILE A 190 31.39 10.04 -11.57
CA ILE A 190 32.38 8.98 -11.86
C ILE A 190 31.82 7.56 -11.72
N VAL A 191 30.66 7.41 -11.09
CA VAL A 191 29.91 6.14 -10.97
C VAL A 191 29.07 5.84 -12.21
N ALA A 192 28.89 6.81 -13.11
CA ALA A 192 28.18 6.59 -14.36
C ALA A 192 29.00 5.66 -15.28
N PRO A 193 28.36 4.70 -15.98
CA PRO A 193 29.07 3.78 -16.86
C PRO A 193 29.85 4.50 -17.96
N ASN A 194 31.08 4.04 -18.21
CA ASN A 194 31.90 4.47 -19.35
C ASN A 194 32.18 3.29 -20.31
N CYS A 195 32.96 3.53 -21.36
CA CYS A 195 33.28 2.53 -22.38
C CYS A 195 33.85 1.23 -21.78
N ALA A 196 34.77 1.34 -20.82
CA ALA A 196 35.41 0.20 -20.18
C ALA A 196 34.49 -0.54 -19.20
N SER A 197 33.49 0.14 -18.62
CA SER A 197 32.47 -0.50 -17.77
C SER A 197 31.63 -1.52 -18.53
N CYS A 198 31.35 -1.24 -19.81
CA CYS A 198 30.55 -2.11 -20.67
C CYS A 198 31.41 -3.10 -21.45
N HIS A 199 32.48 -2.65 -22.12
CA HIS A 199 33.32 -3.48 -23.01
C HIS A 199 34.50 -4.18 -22.31
N THR A 200 34.69 -3.93 -21.01
CA THR A 200 35.90 -4.24 -20.22
C THR A 200 37.13 -3.45 -20.67
N ALA A 201 38.09 -3.21 -19.77
CA ALA A 201 39.27 -2.40 -20.08
C ALA A 201 40.34 -3.15 -20.90
N HIS A 202 40.58 -4.43 -20.56
CA HIS A 202 41.66 -5.23 -21.16
C HIS A 202 41.16 -6.46 -21.94
N SER A 203 39.85 -6.71 -22.01
CA SER A 203 39.26 -7.88 -22.71
C SER A 203 38.16 -7.46 -23.68
N ILE A 204 38.44 -6.45 -24.51
CA ILE A 204 37.50 -5.95 -25.52
C ILE A 204 37.35 -7.00 -26.62
N LEU A 205 36.20 -7.69 -26.63
CA LEU A 205 35.85 -8.75 -27.58
C LEU A 205 34.67 -8.32 -28.46
N ARG A 206 34.48 -9.00 -29.59
CA ARG A 206 33.30 -8.74 -30.45
C ARG A 206 32.03 -9.08 -29.70
N HIS A 207 30.95 -8.35 -29.97
CA HIS A 207 29.63 -8.67 -29.43
C HIS A 207 29.11 -10.06 -29.84
N THR A 208 29.62 -10.64 -30.93
CA THR A 208 29.33 -12.02 -31.34
C THR A 208 30.15 -13.07 -30.60
N ASP A 209 31.21 -12.66 -29.88
CA ASP A 209 32.03 -13.58 -29.10
C ASP A 209 31.29 -13.92 -27.79
N PRO A 210 31.01 -15.21 -27.51
CA PRO A 210 30.30 -15.59 -26.30
C PRO A 210 31.01 -15.15 -25.01
N ALA A 211 32.34 -14.99 -25.01
CA ALA A 211 33.08 -14.52 -23.84
C ALA A 211 33.00 -13.00 -23.65
N SER A 212 32.46 -12.24 -24.61
CA SER A 212 32.31 -10.79 -24.50
C SER A 212 31.29 -10.40 -23.44
N SER A 213 31.59 -9.38 -22.65
CA SER A 213 30.67 -8.77 -21.68
C SER A 213 29.42 -8.19 -22.34
N ILE A 214 29.54 -7.78 -23.60
CA ILE A 214 28.43 -7.23 -24.40
C ILE A 214 27.83 -8.25 -25.37
N SER A 215 28.17 -9.53 -25.22
CA SER A 215 27.52 -10.58 -25.98
C SER A 215 26.05 -10.69 -25.59
N ARG A 216 25.23 -11.18 -26.53
CA ARG A 216 23.78 -11.27 -26.33
C ARG A 216 23.39 -12.05 -25.05
N ARG A 217 24.19 -13.05 -24.67
CA ARG A 217 24.01 -13.83 -23.43
C ARG A 217 24.50 -13.12 -22.16
N ASN A 218 25.54 -12.29 -22.25
CA ASN A 218 26.16 -11.66 -21.07
C ASN A 218 25.69 -10.22 -20.83
N ILE A 219 25.03 -9.59 -21.80
CA ILE A 219 24.68 -8.17 -21.75
C ILE A 219 23.77 -7.83 -20.57
N ALA A 220 22.85 -8.73 -20.20
CA ALA A 220 21.97 -8.55 -19.05
C ALA A 220 22.79 -8.48 -17.75
N ALA A 221 23.71 -9.44 -17.56
CA ALA A 221 24.64 -9.48 -16.42
C ALA A 221 25.56 -8.24 -16.37
N THR A 222 25.92 -7.68 -17.52
CA THR A 222 26.71 -6.43 -17.58
C THR A 222 25.89 -5.23 -17.10
N CYS A 223 24.62 -5.12 -17.50
CA CYS A 223 23.74 -4.02 -17.08
C CYS A 223 23.35 -4.11 -15.59
N THR A 224 23.13 -5.33 -15.06
CA THR A 224 22.68 -5.54 -13.67
C THR A 224 23.76 -5.27 -12.63
N LYS A 225 25.03 -5.12 -13.03
CA LYS A 225 26.10 -4.61 -12.15
C LYS A 225 25.75 -3.26 -11.51
N CYS A 226 25.01 -2.42 -12.23
CA CYS A 226 24.52 -1.14 -11.72
C CYS A 226 22.99 -1.10 -11.62
N HIS A 227 22.27 -1.73 -12.54
CA HIS A 227 20.81 -1.73 -12.55
C HIS A 227 20.21 -2.97 -11.89
N ALA A 228 20.45 -3.14 -10.59
CA ALA A 228 20.09 -4.35 -9.84
C ALA A 228 18.59 -4.71 -9.85
N GLN A 229 17.69 -3.74 -10.05
CA GLN A 229 16.23 -3.97 -10.11
C GLN A 229 15.67 -4.03 -11.54
N ILE A 230 16.50 -3.91 -12.57
CA ILE A 230 16.02 -3.81 -13.97
C ILE A 230 15.25 -5.06 -14.40
N GLU A 231 15.64 -6.23 -13.88
CA GLU A 231 14.92 -7.49 -14.13
C GLU A 231 13.52 -7.46 -13.50
N ALA A 232 13.36 -6.92 -12.30
CA ALA A 232 12.04 -6.83 -11.65
C ALA A 232 11.07 -5.90 -12.41
N VAL A 233 11.61 -4.89 -13.09
CA VAL A 233 10.84 -3.97 -13.95
C VAL A 233 10.49 -4.63 -15.28
N HIS A 234 11.44 -5.31 -15.93
CA HIS A 234 11.20 -5.94 -17.24
C HIS A 234 10.45 -7.27 -17.16
N ARG A 235 10.55 -8.03 -16.04
CA ARG A 235 9.74 -9.24 -15.76
C ARG A 235 8.23 -8.97 -15.83
N LYS A 236 7.81 -7.71 -15.61
CA LYS A 236 6.41 -7.27 -15.70
C LYS A 236 5.94 -7.02 -17.13
N VAL A 237 6.86 -6.80 -18.07
CA VAL A 237 6.59 -6.53 -19.49
C VAL A 237 6.88 -7.75 -20.36
N ILE A 238 7.81 -8.61 -19.93
CA ILE A 238 8.28 -9.81 -20.63
C ILE A 238 8.44 -10.93 -19.60
N ARG A 239 7.85 -12.12 -19.81
CA ARG A 239 7.94 -13.26 -18.85
C ARG A 239 9.42 -13.60 -18.55
N GLY A 240 9.83 -13.42 -17.29
CA GLY A 240 11.23 -13.57 -16.84
C GLY A 240 11.90 -14.89 -17.19
N GLU A 241 11.17 -16.01 -17.15
CA GLU A 241 11.72 -17.35 -17.42
C GLU A 241 12.16 -17.54 -18.89
N LEU A 242 11.62 -16.76 -19.82
CA LEU A 242 11.97 -16.84 -21.24
C LEU A 242 13.31 -16.18 -21.55
N TRP A 243 13.77 -15.24 -20.70
CA TRP A 243 15.05 -14.54 -20.86
C TRP A 243 16.24 -15.48 -20.61
N GLU A 244 16.10 -16.37 -19.64
CA GLU A 244 17.16 -17.32 -19.25
C GLU A 244 17.22 -18.57 -20.15
N LYS A 245 16.10 -18.95 -20.80
CA LYS A 245 15.97 -20.26 -21.46
C LYS A 245 15.89 -20.23 -23.00
N GLN A 246 15.54 -19.11 -23.63
CA GLN A 246 15.32 -19.06 -25.08
C GLN A 246 16.10 -17.92 -25.73
N GLU A 247 17.29 -18.24 -26.22
CA GLU A 247 18.22 -17.27 -26.82
C GLU A 247 17.57 -16.52 -28.01
N HIS A 248 16.63 -17.09 -28.76
CA HIS A 248 16.14 -16.50 -30.02
C HIS A 248 14.79 -15.78 -29.92
N VAL A 249 14.15 -15.75 -28.75
CA VAL A 249 12.74 -15.34 -28.61
C VAL A 249 12.56 -13.95 -28.01
N LEU A 250 13.58 -13.37 -27.37
CA LEU A 250 13.49 -12.05 -26.72
C LEU A 250 14.52 -11.03 -27.23
N PRO A 251 14.15 -9.74 -27.35
CA PRO A 251 15.11 -8.67 -27.59
C PRO A 251 16.07 -8.56 -26.40
N ALA A 252 17.38 -8.59 -26.65
CA ALA A 252 18.37 -8.19 -25.66
C ALA A 252 18.18 -6.71 -25.29
N CYS A 253 18.67 -6.28 -24.11
CA CYS A 253 18.51 -4.89 -23.65
C CYS A 253 18.88 -3.86 -24.74
N VAL A 254 19.92 -4.18 -25.52
CA VAL A 254 20.49 -3.33 -26.57
C VAL A 254 19.66 -3.25 -27.85
N ASP A 255 18.74 -4.19 -28.05
CA ASP A 255 17.82 -4.22 -29.20
C ASP A 255 16.78 -3.09 -29.07
N CYS A 256 16.41 -2.74 -27.84
CA CYS A 256 15.50 -1.63 -27.52
C CYS A 256 16.25 -0.36 -27.07
N HIS A 257 17.35 -0.51 -26.31
CA HIS A 257 18.17 0.58 -25.79
C HIS A 257 19.56 0.56 -26.41
N GLN A 258 19.74 1.23 -27.55
CA GLN A 258 21.05 1.29 -28.21
C GLN A 258 22.06 2.07 -27.35
N PRO A 259 23.15 1.44 -26.85
CA PRO A 259 24.07 2.08 -25.89
C PRO A 259 24.99 3.14 -26.51
N HIS A 260 25.14 3.14 -27.83
CA HIS A 260 26.00 4.06 -28.58
C HIS A 260 25.19 4.97 -29.51
N LYS A 261 23.87 5.10 -29.30
CA LYS A 261 23.01 6.06 -30.01
C LYS A 261 22.14 6.83 -29.03
N VAL A 262 21.88 8.08 -29.35
CA VAL A 262 21.05 8.96 -28.53
C VAL A 262 19.61 8.49 -28.62
N ARG A 263 19.17 7.77 -27.59
CA ARG A 263 17.76 7.68 -27.23
C ARG A 263 17.61 8.29 -25.84
N LYS A 264 17.30 9.58 -25.77
CA LYS A 264 16.44 10.06 -24.69
C LYS A 264 15.13 9.30 -24.90
N VAL A 265 14.88 8.26 -24.10
CA VAL A 265 13.67 7.46 -24.23
C VAL A 265 12.49 8.28 -23.70
N TYR A 266 12.08 9.26 -24.50
CA TYR A 266 10.66 9.43 -24.78
C TYR A 266 10.43 8.60 -26.04
N TYR A 267 9.47 7.69 -26.02
CA TYR A 267 9.08 6.95 -27.22
C TYR A 267 8.53 7.95 -28.25
N THR A 268 9.38 8.59 -29.05
CA THR A 268 8.98 9.31 -30.27
C THR A 268 9.13 8.44 -31.52
N GLN A 269 9.65 7.21 -31.36
CA GLN A 269 9.48 6.10 -32.31
C GLN A 269 8.45 5.07 -31.82
N GLY A 270 7.52 5.50 -30.95
CA GLY A 270 6.20 4.88 -30.93
C GLY A 270 5.46 5.36 -32.17
N MET A 271 4.71 4.48 -32.81
CA MET A 271 3.58 4.87 -33.66
C MET A 271 2.92 6.12 -33.06
N ALA A 272 2.84 7.22 -33.81
CA ALA A 272 2.17 8.40 -33.31
C ALA A 272 0.71 8.03 -33.04
N ASP A 273 0.08 8.55 -31.99
CA ASP A 273 -1.34 8.28 -31.75
C ASP A 273 -2.19 8.68 -32.99
N ALA A 274 -1.72 9.67 -33.75
CA ALA A 274 -2.25 10.03 -35.07
C ALA A 274 -2.33 8.86 -36.06
N ASP A 275 -1.33 7.98 -36.10
CA ASP A 275 -1.34 6.80 -36.98
C ASP A 275 -2.42 5.79 -36.59
N CYS A 276 -2.68 5.61 -35.28
CA CYS A 276 -3.80 4.81 -34.79
C CYS A 276 -5.14 5.46 -35.14
N LEU A 277 -5.25 6.76 -34.89
CA LEU A 277 -6.47 7.55 -35.08
C LEU A 277 -6.86 7.67 -36.57
N ARG A 278 -5.95 7.49 -37.53
CA ARG A 278 -6.32 7.39 -38.96
C ARG A 278 -7.41 6.34 -39.22
N CYS A 279 -7.39 5.24 -38.48
CA CYS A 279 -8.44 4.22 -38.57
C CYS A 279 -9.42 4.35 -37.41
N HIS A 280 -8.91 4.53 -36.19
CA HIS A 280 -9.72 4.50 -34.97
C HIS A 280 -10.54 5.78 -34.72
N ALA A 281 -10.36 6.86 -35.48
CA ALA A 281 -11.28 8.01 -35.42
C ALA A 281 -12.60 7.77 -36.17
N ASN A 282 -12.71 6.70 -36.98
CA ASN A 282 -13.92 6.38 -37.73
C ASN A 282 -14.96 5.67 -36.85
N GLU A 283 -16.11 6.31 -36.64
CA GLU A 283 -17.23 5.78 -35.83
C GLU A 283 -17.83 4.47 -36.37
N HIS A 284 -17.67 4.23 -37.67
CA HIS A 284 -18.17 3.02 -38.32
C HIS A 284 -17.18 1.85 -38.28
N LEU A 285 -15.99 2.05 -37.72
CA LEU A 285 -14.99 0.98 -37.60
C LEU A 285 -15.46 -0.06 -36.57
N LYS A 286 -15.68 -1.29 -37.03
CA LYS A 286 -16.10 -2.42 -36.19
C LYS A 286 -15.03 -3.50 -36.12
N ALA A 287 -14.93 -4.17 -34.99
CA ALA A 287 -14.07 -5.32 -34.81
C ALA A 287 -14.60 -6.52 -35.59
N SER A 288 -13.71 -7.21 -36.32
CA SER A 288 -14.10 -8.35 -37.17
C SER A 288 -14.57 -9.59 -36.40
N LYS A 289 -14.25 -9.72 -35.10
CA LYS A 289 -14.59 -10.90 -34.30
C LYS A 289 -15.93 -10.79 -33.58
N ASP A 290 -16.24 -9.62 -33.04
CA ASP A 290 -17.37 -9.41 -32.12
C ASP A 290 -18.23 -8.20 -32.49
N GLY A 291 -17.96 -7.52 -33.61
CA GLY A 291 -18.79 -6.42 -34.14
C GLY A 291 -18.78 -5.14 -33.30
N ARG A 292 -18.02 -5.10 -32.19
CA ARG A 292 -17.93 -3.92 -31.32
C ARG A 292 -17.28 -2.75 -32.06
N THR A 293 -17.71 -1.54 -31.73
CA THR A 293 -17.03 -0.34 -32.25
C THR A 293 -15.58 -0.30 -31.75
N LEU A 294 -14.68 0.03 -32.66
CA LEU A 294 -13.27 0.30 -32.39
C LEU A 294 -12.99 1.80 -32.44
N ALA A 295 -14.02 2.63 -32.55
CA ALA A 295 -13.88 4.07 -32.58
C ALA A 295 -13.35 4.59 -31.24
N VAL A 296 -12.46 5.57 -31.33
CA VAL A 296 -11.83 6.26 -30.20
C VAL A 296 -11.88 7.75 -30.49
N HIS A 297 -12.52 8.51 -29.61
CA HIS A 297 -12.60 9.95 -29.73
C HIS A 297 -11.39 10.59 -29.04
N ALA A 298 -10.55 11.29 -29.81
CA ALA A 298 -9.36 11.95 -29.28
C ALA A 298 -9.67 12.95 -28.15
N ALA A 299 -10.85 13.58 -28.19
CA ALA A 299 -11.33 14.49 -27.14
C ALA A 299 -11.56 13.77 -25.79
N GLU A 300 -12.00 12.51 -25.81
CA GLU A 300 -12.19 11.72 -24.58
C GLU A 300 -10.84 11.35 -23.94
N LEU A 301 -9.84 11.02 -24.75
CA LEU A 301 -8.47 10.78 -24.26
C LEU A 301 -7.83 12.04 -23.71
N ALA A 302 -8.06 13.21 -24.33
CA ALA A 302 -7.48 14.47 -23.87
C ALA A 302 -7.92 14.84 -22.44
N GLY A 303 -9.16 14.48 -22.06
CA GLY A 303 -9.68 14.67 -20.70
C GLY A 303 -9.28 13.57 -19.69
N SER A 304 -8.70 12.46 -20.17
CA SER A 304 -8.31 11.31 -19.36
C SER A 304 -7.07 11.60 -18.50
N ARG A 305 -6.91 10.87 -17.40
CA ARG A 305 -5.65 10.85 -16.63
C ARG A 305 -4.48 10.28 -17.43
N HIS A 306 -4.80 9.53 -18.49
CA HIS A 306 -3.83 8.96 -19.42
C HIS A 306 -3.59 9.82 -20.68
N ALA A 307 -4.02 11.08 -20.71
CA ALA A 307 -3.85 11.97 -21.87
C ALA A 307 -2.39 12.14 -22.36
N LYS A 308 -1.41 11.88 -21.48
CA LYS A 308 0.03 11.93 -21.80
C LYS A 308 0.65 10.56 -22.08
N VAL A 309 -0.16 9.51 -22.13
CA VAL A 309 0.27 8.13 -22.38
C VAL A 309 -0.08 7.78 -23.81
N ALA A 310 0.91 7.41 -24.62
CA ALA A 310 0.69 7.04 -26.01
C ALA A 310 -0.10 5.72 -26.11
N CYS A 311 -0.90 5.56 -27.17
CA CYS A 311 -1.74 4.37 -27.38
C CYS A 311 -0.92 3.07 -27.30
N SER A 312 0.29 3.07 -27.86
CA SER A 312 1.22 1.93 -27.87
C SER A 312 1.76 1.54 -26.49
N GLN A 313 1.71 2.43 -25.50
CA GLN A 313 2.14 2.12 -24.14
C GLN A 313 1.09 1.28 -23.39
N CYS A 314 -0.20 1.48 -23.68
CA CYS A 314 -1.28 0.65 -23.15
C CYS A 314 -1.50 -0.60 -24.02
N HIS A 315 -1.51 -0.42 -25.34
CA HIS A 315 -1.58 -1.50 -26.32
C HIS A 315 -0.19 -2.05 -26.64
N SER A 316 0.50 -2.57 -25.63
CA SER A 316 1.91 -3.01 -25.71
C SER A 316 2.21 -4.09 -26.77
N GLN A 317 1.18 -4.76 -27.28
CA GLN A 317 1.31 -5.78 -28.33
C GLN A 317 1.29 -5.22 -29.76
N VAL A 318 1.18 -3.90 -29.95
CA VAL A 318 1.26 -3.31 -31.30
C VAL A 318 2.69 -3.41 -31.86
N ASN A 319 2.79 -3.68 -33.15
CA ASN A 319 4.08 -3.79 -33.85
C ASN A 319 4.16 -2.79 -35.01
N ALA A 320 4.93 -1.72 -34.83
CA ALA A 320 5.12 -0.66 -35.82
C ALA A 320 5.79 -1.12 -37.13
N SER A 321 6.37 -2.32 -37.17
CA SER A 321 6.98 -2.89 -38.39
C SER A 321 5.98 -3.60 -39.30
N ARG A 322 4.70 -3.70 -38.90
CA ARG A 322 3.64 -4.34 -39.69
C ARG A 322 2.81 -3.31 -40.46
N VAL A 323 2.23 -3.72 -41.58
CA VAL A 323 1.31 -2.85 -42.37
C VAL A 323 0.08 -2.48 -41.55
N ARG A 324 -0.42 -3.42 -40.74
CA ARG A 324 -1.44 -3.16 -39.73
C ARG A 324 -0.85 -3.41 -38.33
N PRO A 325 -0.36 -2.37 -37.64
CA PRO A 325 0.36 -2.55 -36.37
C PRO A 325 -0.46 -3.18 -35.23
N CYS A 326 -1.79 -3.09 -35.28
CA CYS A 326 -2.67 -3.75 -34.32
C CYS A 326 -2.99 -5.22 -34.63
N GLU A 327 -2.47 -5.81 -35.72
CA GLU A 327 -2.69 -7.22 -36.08
C GLU A 327 -2.10 -8.21 -35.06
N THR A 328 -1.13 -7.75 -34.29
CA THR A 328 -0.37 -8.53 -33.31
C THR A 328 -1.00 -8.52 -31.91
N ILE A 329 -2.07 -7.74 -31.72
CA ILE A 329 -2.81 -7.71 -30.46
C ILE A 329 -3.63 -9.00 -30.30
N THR A 330 -3.27 -9.80 -29.31
CA THR A 330 -3.93 -11.05 -28.94
C THR A 330 -4.59 -11.00 -27.56
N GLN A 331 -4.16 -10.08 -26.69
CA GLN A 331 -4.69 -9.92 -25.33
C GLN A 331 -5.25 -8.52 -25.10
N LYS A 332 -6.15 -8.41 -24.10
CA LYS A 332 -6.64 -7.12 -23.60
C LYS A 332 -5.51 -6.34 -22.95
N VAL A 333 -5.68 -5.02 -22.85
CA VAL A 333 -4.75 -4.12 -22.16
C VAL A 333 -4.61 -4.53 -20.70
N ASP A 334 -3.37 -4.72 -20.25
CA ASP A 334 -3.06 -5.03 -18.85
C ASP A 334 -2.68 -3.76 -18.09
N CYS A 335 -3.62 -3.23 -17.31
CA CYS A 335 -3.39 -2.07 -16.46
C CYS A 335 -2.35 -2.32 -15.35
N ALA A 336 -2.16 -3.58 -14.93
CA ALA A 336 -1.24 -3.94 -13.86
C ALA A 336 0.23 -3.81 -14.26
N ALA A 337 0.53 -3.74 -15.57
CA ALA A 337 1.88 -3.47 -16.06
C ALA A 337 2.44 -2.15 -15.52
N CYS A 338 1.60 -1.11 -15.45
CA CYS A 338 1.94 0.20 -14.89
C CYS A 338 1.43 0.37 -13.45
N HIS A 339 0.26 -0.17 -13.12
CA HIS A 339 -0.35 -0.10 -11.79
C HIS A 339 -0.05 -1.35 -10.95
N ALA A 340 1.21 -1.77 -10.87
CA ALA A 340 1.59 -3.08 -10.33
C ALA A 340 1.10 -3.35 -8.91
N GLU A 341 1.22 -2.37 -8.00
CA GLU A 341 0.75 -2.54 -6.62
C GLU A 341 -0.77 -2.72 -6.55
N ILE A 342 -1.51 -1.88 -7.26
CA ILE A 342 -2.97 -1.93 -7.33
C ILE A 342 -3.43 -3.22 -8.03
N GLY A 343 -2.72 -3.66 -9.06
CA GLY A 343 -2.94 -4.93 -9.73
C GLY A 343 -2.79 -6.11 -8.78
N GLN A 344 -1.76 -6.12 -7.92
CA GLN A 344 -1.57 -7.15 -6.89
C GLN A 344 -2.65 -7.10 -5.79
N GLN A 345 -3.09 -5.91 -5.39
CA GLN A 345 -4.23 -5.76 -4.48
C GLN A 345 -5.50 -6.37 -5.09
N TYR A 346 -5.80 -5.98 -6.33
CA TYR A 346 -6.98 -6.47 -7.05
C TYR A 346 -6.94 -7.98 -7.26
N GLN A 347 -5.81 -8.55 -7.68
CA GLN A 347 -5.64 -10.01 -7.85
C GLN A 347 -5.90 -10.79 -6.56
N ARG A 348 -5.55 -10.23 -5.40
CA ARG A 348 -5.81 -10.84 -4.09
C ARG A 348 -7.26 -10.70 -3.63
N SER A 349 -7.97 -9.67 -4.09
CA SER A 349 -9.39 -9.45 -3.77
C SER A 349 -10.29 -10.58 -4.31
N THR A 350 -11.51 -10.69 -3.78
CA THR A 350 -12.51 -11.63 -4.31
C THR A 350 -12.80 -11.38 -5.79
N HIS A 351 -12.82 -10.12 -6.26
CA HIS A 351 -13.01 -9.81 -7.68
C HIS A 351 -11.90 -10.39 -8.55
N GLY A 352 -10.63 -10.17 -8.18
CA GLY A 352 -9.48 -10.70 -8.93
C GLY A 352 -9.36 -12.22 -8.87
N GLN A 353 -9.68 -12.83 -7.72
CA GLN A 353 -9.73 -14.29 -7.59
C GLN A 353 -10.81 -14.92 -8.48
N LEU A 354 -11.98 -14.30 -8.58
CA LEU A 354 -13.05 -14.76 -9.48
C LEU A 354 -12.66 -14.55 -10.94
N LEU A 355 -12.02 -13.43 -11.28
CA LEU A 355 -11.53 -13.17 -12.64
C LEU A 355 -10.48 -14.20 -13.06
N ALA A 356 -9.55 -14.56 -12.16
CA ALA A 356 -8.53 -15.58 -12.40
C ALA A 356 -9.13 -16.98 -12.62
N LYS A 357 -10.33 -17.24 -12.09
CA LYS A 357 -11.12 -18.47 -12.31
C LYS A 357 -11.99 -18.42 -13.57
N ASN A 358 -11.86 -17.38 -14.40
CA ASN A 358 -12.69 -17.13 -15.58
C ASN A 358 -14.20 -17.04 -15.26
N ASP A 359 -14.56 -16.53 -14.08
CA ASP A 359 -15.96 -16.28 -13.76
C ASP A 359 -16.48 -15.08 -14.55
N ALA A 360 -17.50 -15.29 -15.38
CA ALA A 360 -18.09 -14.26 -16.25
C ALA A 360 -18.68 -13.06 -15.47
N ASN A 361 -18.90 -13.19 -14.16
CA ASN A 361 -19.46 -12.13 -13.33
C ASN A 361 -18.40 -11.31 -12.60
N ALA A 362 -17.13 -11.67 -12.71
CA ALA A 362 -16.04 -10.95 -12.07
C ALA A 362 -15.79 -9.60 -12.77
N PRO A 363 -15.80 -8.47 -12.04
CA PRO A 363 -15.61 -7.16 -12.65
C PRO A 363 -14.13 -6.93 -12.96
N THR A 364 -13.83 -6.39 -14.14
CA THR A 364 -12.47 -6.02 -14.58
C THR A 364 -12.14 -4.55 -14.27
N CYS A 365 -10.89 -4.14 -14.48
CA CYS A 365 -10.49 -2.74 -14.32
C CYS A 365 -11.33 -1.79 -15.20
N GLU A 366 -11.62 -2.20 -16.43
CA GLU A 366 -12.41 -1.43 -17.42
C GLU A 366 -13.88 -1.29 -17.02
N GLU A 367 -14.48 -2.28 -16.34
CA GLU A 367 -15.87 -2.17 -15.85
C GLU A 367 -16.03 -1.14 -14.73
N CYS A 368 -14.97 -0.91 -13.94
CA CYS A 368 -14.98 0.05 -12.83
C CYS A 368 -14.46 1.44 -13.20
N HIS A 369 -13.41 1.54 -14.01
CA HIS A 369 -12.74 2.80 -14.35
C HIS A 369 -13.09 3.33 -15.74
N GLY A 370 -13.68 2.51 -16.60
CA GLY A 370 -13.84 2.79 -18.02
C GLY A 370 -12.62 2.40 -18.84
N THR A 371 -12.64 2.72 -20.14
CA THR A 371 -11.61 2.33 -21.10
C THR A 371 -10.64 3.49 -21.40
N HIS A 372 -10.98 4.38 -22.34
CA HIS A 372 -10.11 5.49 -22.74
C HIS A 372 -10.38 6.79 -21.95
N ALA A 373 -11.61 6.98 -21.47
CA ALA A 373 -12.06 8.14 -20.68
C ALA A 373 -11.86 7.95 -19.16
N VAL A 374 -10.69 7.46 -18.73
CA VAL A 374 -10.42 7.22 -17.30
C VAL A 374 -10.12 8.54 -16.58
N LEU A 375 -11.09 9.03 -15.82
CA LEU A 375 -11.01 10.28 -15.06
C LEU A 375 -10.55 10.04 -13.61
N GLY A 376 -9.87 11.01 -13.01
CA GLY A 376 -9.44 10.89 -11.61
C GLY A 376 -10.61 10.96 -10.62
N LYS A 377 -10.44 10.34 -9.45
CA LYS A 377 -11.47 10.23 -8.40
C LYS A 377 -12.03 11.56 -7.86
N GLN A 378 -11.38 12.69 -8.11
CA GLN A 378 -11.86 14.03 -7.71
C GLN A 378 -12.72 14.71 -8.79
N ASN A 379 -12.73 14.19 -10.02
CA ASN A 379 -13.57 14.72 -11.09
C ASN A 379 -14.98 14.15 -10.92
N SER A 380 -16.00 15.00 -10.84
CA SER A 380 -17.41 14.61 -10.66
C SER A 380 -17.97 13.71 -11.77
N GLN A 381 -17.39 13.75 -12.97
CA GLN A 381 -17.74 12.89 -14.09
C GLN A 381 -17.08 11.50 -14.02
N SER A 382 -16.12 11.28 -13.11
CA SER A 382 -15.47 9.97 -12.94
C SER A 382 -16.44 8.94 -12.37
N LEU A 383 -16.42 7.72 -12.89
CA LEU A 383 -17.16 6.58 -12.32
C LEU A 383 -16.79 6.33 -10.84
N THR A 384 -15.57 6.70 -10.46
CA THR A 384 -15.03 6.50 -9.10
C THR A 384 -15.14 7.73 -8.22
N PHE A 385 -15.79 8.79 -8.69
CA PHE A 385 -16.12 9.95 -7.85
C PHE A 385 -17.08 9.53 -6.73
N ALA A 386 -16.93 10.12 -5.54
CA ALA A 386 -17.60 9.66 -4.33
C ALA A 386 -19.12 9.44 -4.50
N THR A 387 -19.83 10.37 -5.13
CA THR A 387 -21.29 10.25 -5.36
C THR A 387 -21.68 9.22 -6.42
N ASN A 388 -20.74 8.82 -7.28
CA ASN A 388 -20.97 7.85 -8.35
C ASN A 388 -20.66 6.41 -7.91
N VAL A 389 -19.85 6.23 -6.85
CA VAL A 389 -19.46 4.91 -6.32
C VAL A 389 -20.66 4.02 -5.99
N PRO A 390 -21.72 4.48 -5.28
CA PRO A 390 -22.87 3.61 -5.00
C PRO A 390 -23.54 3.08 -6.27
N THR A 391 -23.74 3.95 -7.27
CA THR A 391 -24.32 3.58 -8.56
C THR A 391 -23.41 2.63 -9.34
N LEU A 392 -22.09 2.83 -9.28
CA LEU A 392 -21.12 1.94 -9.90
C LEU A 392 -21.19 0.53 -9.30
N CYS A 393 -21.16 0.42 -7.96
CA CYS A 393 -21.26 -0.86 -7.25
C CYS A 393 -22.62 -1.53 -7.48
N ALA A 394 -23.70 -0.75 -7.56
CA ALA A 394 -25.06 -1.22 -7.79
C ALA A 394 -25.24 -1.96 -9.11
N ARG A 395 -24.39 -1.73 -10.12
CA ARG A 395 -24.43 -2.48 -11.40
C ARG A 395 -24.29 -3.99 -11.20
N CYS A 396 -23.67 -4.42 -10.11
CA CYS A 396 -23.46 -5.84 -9.80
C CYS A 396 -24.10 -6.26 -8.47
N HIS A 397 -24.06 -5.37 -7.47
CA HIS A 397 -24.45 -5.67 -6.09
C HIS A 397 -25.88 -5.26 -5.71
N ARG A 398 -26.61 -4.59 -6.60
CA ARG A 398 -28.05 -4.36 -6.39
C ARG A 398 -28.79 -5.69 -6.45
N GLU A 399 -29.85 -5.81 -5.66
CA GLU A 399 -30.74 -6.98 -5.67
C GLU A 399 -31.12 -7.39 -7.11
N GLY A 400 -31.06 -8.69 -7.40
CA GLY A 400 -31.31 -9.23 -8.75
C GLY A 400 -30.18 -9.08 -9.78
N GLN A 401 -29.06 -8.42 -9.46
CA GLN A 401 -27.90 -8.30 -10.36
C GLN A 401 -26.87 -9.42 -10.20
N LYS A 402 -25.91 -9.49 -11.14
CA LYS A 402 -24.95 -10.59 -11.33
C LYS A 402 -24.20 -11.05 -10.07
N ALA A 403 -23.89 -10.15 -9.14
CA ALA A 403 -23.21 -10.50 -7.89
C ALA A 403 -24.20 -10.76 -6.73
N ALA A 404 -25.31 -10.02 -6.67
CA ALA A 404 -26.30 -10.14 -5.60
C ALA A 404 -27.01 -11.51 -5.61
N VAL A 405 -27.37 -12.04 -6.78
CA VAL A 405 -28.05 -13.35 -6.90
C VAL A 405 -27.24 -14.53 -6.39
N ARG A 406 -25.92 -14.34 -6.18
CA ARG A 406 -25.00 -15.37 -5.66
C ARG A 406 -24.69 -15.18 -4.19
N TYR A 407 -25.18 -14.09 -3.58
CA TYR A 407 -24.98 -13.82 -2.18
C TYR A 407 -25.91 -14.69 -1.33
N THR A 408 -25.33 -15.48 -0.42
CA THR A 408 -26.07 -16.40 0.46
C THR A 408 -26.21 -15.87 1.89
N GLY A 409 -25.82 -14.63 2.14
CA GLY A 409 -25.91 -14.03 3.46
C GLY A 409 -27.29 -13.44 3.76
N ARG A 410 -27.43 -12.84 4.94
CA ARG A 410 -28.72 -12.33 5.44
C ARG A 410 -29.07 -10.90 5.01
N GLN A 411 -28.12 -10.18 4.42
CA GLN A 411 -28.29 -8.77 4.03
C GLN A 411 -28.77 -8.69 2.57
N HIS A 412 -30.01 -8.25 2.37
CA HIS A 412 -30.59 -8.02 1.05
C HIS A 412 -30.77 -6.52 0.82
N GLU A 413 -31.01 -6.10 -0.42
CA GLU A 413 -31.29 -4.68 -0.76
C GLU A 413 -30.22 -3.71 -0.22
N ILE A 414 -28.95 -4.15 -0.23
CA ILE A 414 -27.83 -3.45 0.44
C ILE A 414 -27.63 -2.04 -0.14
N ILE A 415 -27.85 -1.86 -1.44
CA ILE A 415 -27.71 -0.57 -2.12
C ILE A 415 -28.79 0.41 -1.65
N GLU A 416 -30.02 -0.06 -1.56
CA GLU A 416 -31.19 0.70 -1.13
C GLU A 416 -31.05 1.07 0.36
N HIS A 417 -30.68 0.11 1.20
CA HIS A 417 -30.38 0.35 2.61
C HIS A 417 -29.24 1.36 2.81
N TYR A 418 -28.14 1.22 2.07
CA TYR A 418 -27.03 2.18 2.13
C TYR A 418 -27.50 3.58 1.73
N THR A 419 -28.26 3.70 0.64
CA THR A 419 -28.80 4.97 0.15
C THR A 419 -29.69 5.66 1.21
N GLU A 420 -30.44 4.89 1.97
CA GLU A 420 -31.30 5.39 3.05
C GLU A 420 -30.60 5.58 4.40
N SER A 421 -29.36 5.08 4.54
CA SER A 421 -28.52 5.30 5.72
C SER A 421 -28.09 6.76 5.85
N ILE A 422 -27.57 7.15 7.02
CA ILE A 422 -27.05 8.51 7.22
C ILE A 422 -25.84 8.80 6.31
N HIS A 423 -25.02 7.79 6.00
CA HIS A 423 -23.91 7.94 5.06
C HIS A 423 -24.43 8.14 3.63
N GLY A 424 -25.39 7.34 3.19
CA GLY A 424 -26.01 7.50 1.86
C GLY A 424 -26.72 8.83 1.71
N LYS A 425 -27.50 9.26 2.71
CA LYS A 425 -28.17 10.57 2.73
C LYS A 425 -27.16 11.72 2.74
N GLY A 426 -26.12 11.66 3.57
CA GLY A 426 -25.05 12.67 3.58
C GLY A 426 -24.36 12.79 2.23
N LEU A 427 -24.04 11.67 1.60
CA LEU A 427 -23.39 11.63 0.29
C LEU A 427 -24.30 12.10 -0.85
N LEU A 428 -25.51 11.55 -0.96
CA LEU A 428 -26.38 11.68 -2.14
C LEU A 428 -27.40 12.81 -2.01
N LYS A 429 -27.91 13.10 -0.80
CA LYS A 429 -28.89 14.19 -0.58
C LYS A 429 -28.21 15.49 -0.16
N SER A 430 -27.15 15.41 0.65
CA SER A 430 -26.42 16.60 1.12
C SER A 430 -25.15 16.91 0.32
N GLY A 431 -24.76 16.05 -0.64
CA GLY A 431 -23.60 16.28 -1.52
C GLY A 431 -22.23 16.22 -0.80
N LEU A 432 -22.17 15.65 0.41
CA LEU A 432 -20.94 15.61 1.21
C LEU A 432 -20.02 14.49 0.72
N THR A 433 -19.07 14.84 -0.15
CA THR A 433 -18.12 13.88 -0.77
C THR A 433 -17.12 13.26 0.19
N VAL A 434 -17.00 13.80 1.40
CA VAL A 434 -16.19 13.25 2.51
C VAL A 434 -16.90 12.11 3.25
N THR A 435 -18.18 11.86 2.95
CA THR A 435 -18.97 10.82 3.60
C THR A 435 -18.51 9.42 3.18
N ALA A 436 -18.58 8.45 4.08
CA ALA A 436 -18.18 7.08 3.80
C ALA A 436 -18.97 6.46 2.64
N THR A 437 -18.25 5.85 1.69
CA THR A 437 -18.79 5.11 0.54
C THR A 437 -18.55 3.62 0.68
N CYS A 438 -19.03 2.79 -0.25
CA CYS A 438 -18.79 1.35 -0.26
C CYS A 438 -17.29 1.01 -0.14
N THR A 439 -16.43 1.76 -0.84
CA THR A 439 -14.97 1.55 -0.84
C THR A 439 -14.28 2.07 0.41
N SER A 440 -14.92 2.94 1.20
CA SER A 440 -14.39 3.36 2.51
C SER A 440 -14.37 2.21 3.50
N CYS A 441 -15.34 1.29 3.40
CA CYS A 441 -15.45 0.13 4.29
C CYS A 441 -14.88 -1.14 3.66
N HIS A 442 -15.17 -1.42 2.38
CA HIS A 442 -14.75 -2.66 1.71
C HIS A 442 -13.40 -2.56 0.98
N THR A 443 -12.79 -1.38 0.95
CA THR A 443 -11.64 -1.01 0.10
C THR A 443 -11.97 -1.08 -1.41
N ALA A 444 -11.32 -0.25 -2.23
CA ALA A 444 -11.61 -0.20 -3.67
C ALA A 444 -11.04 -1.40 -4.44
N HIS A 445 -9.85 -1.86 -4.05
CA HIS A 445 -9.09 -2.87 -4.79
C HIS A 445 -8.72 -4.10 -3.95
N SER A 446 -9.15 -4.20 -2.69
CA SER A 446 -8.88 -5.33 -1.79
C SER A 446 -10.15 -5.82 -1.10
N ALA A 447 -11.27 -5.82 -1.84
CA ALA A 447 -12.54 -6.33 -1.36
C ALA A 447 -12.43 -7.82 -1.04
N LEU A 448 -12.35 -8.13 0.26
CA LEU A 448 -12.17 -9.46 0.81
C LEU A 448 -13.36 -9.82 1.72
N PRO A 449 -13.71 -11.11 1.86
CA PRO A 449 -14.82 -11.53 2.71
C PRO A 449 -14.53 -11.23 4.19
N ARG A 450 -15.58 -11.03 5.00
CA ARG A 450 -15.45 -10.76 6.46
C ARG A 450 -14.62 -11.80 7.21
N THR A 451 -14.61 -13.04 6.75
CA THR A 451 -13.85 -14.14 7.38
C THR A 451 -12.34 -14.01 7.17
N ASP A 452 -11.91 -13.28 6.14
CA ASP A 452 -10.49 -13.08 5.85
C ASP A 452 -9.87 -12.10 6.87
N PRO A 453 -8.78 -12.46 7.56
CA PRO A 453 -8.10 -11.57 8.52
C PRO A 453 -7.57 -10.27 7.92
N LEU A 454 -7.28 -10.22 6.62
CA LEU A 454 -6.80 -9.04 5.91
C LEU A 454 -7.96 -8.13 5.44
N SER A 455 -9.21 -8.59 5.55
CA SER A 455 -10.37 -7.78 5.19
C SER A 455 -10.56 -6.63 6.17
N SER A 456 -10.77 -5.42 5.65
CA SER A 456 -11.15 -4.25 6.44
C SER A 456 -12.48 -4.44 7.19
N VAL A 457 -13.36 -5.33 6.71
CA VAL A 457 -14.63 -5.65 7.37
C VAL A 457 -14.56 -6.91 8.23
N ASN A 458 -13.36 -7.46 8.46
CA ASN A 458 -13.14 -8.48 9.47
C ASN A 458 -13.47 -7.92 10.85
N GLU A 459 -14.07 -8.72 11.74
CA GLU A 459 -14.40 -8.30 13.10
C GLU A 459 -13.24 -7.64 13.85
N LYS A 460 -12.03 -8.17 13.71
CA LYS A 460 -10.84 -7.62 14.37
C LYS A 460 -10.46 -6.23 13.84
N ASN A 461 -10.84 -5.93 12.61
CA ASN A 461 -10.45 -4.70 11.90
C ASN A 461 -11.57 -3.66 11.87
N VAL A 462 -12.84 -4.04 12.11
CA VAL A 462 -14.00 -3.14 12.07
C VAL A 462 -13.81 -1.86 12.90
N PRO A 463 -13.31 -1.90 14.16
CA PRO A 463 -13.07 -0.67 14.92
C PRO A 463 -12.11 0.31 14.22
N ALA A 464 -11.03 -0.20 13.62
CA ALA A 464 -10.08 0.62 12.87
C ALA A 464 -10.69 1.16 11.56
N THR A 465 -11.50 0.35 10.87
CA THR A 465 -12.20 0.76 9.65
C THR A 465 -13.18 1.91 9.90
N CYS A 466 -13.98 1.84 10.98
CA CYS A 466 -14.83 2.95 11.39
C CYS A 466 -14.01 4.15 11.88
N GLY A 467 -12.93 3.87 12.61
CA GLY A 467 -12.02 4.85 13.19
C GLY A 467 -11.24 5.70 12.19
N ALA A 468 -11.12 5.26 10.93
CA ALA A 468 -10.55 6.07 9.86
C ALA A 468 -11.23 7.44 9.71
N CYS A 469 -12.54 7.52 10.04
CA CYS A 469 -13.28 8.78 10.13
C CYS A 469 -13.75 9.09 11.56
N HIS A 470 -14.02 8.06 12.38
CA HIS A 470 -14.54 8.19 13.75
C HIS A 470 -13.46 7.92 14.81
N HIS A 471 -12.26 8.49 14.64
CA HIS A 471 -11.09 8.17 15.47
C HIS A 471 -11.34 8.35 16.97
N GLY A 472 -11.97 9.46 17.39
CA GLY A 472 -12.27 9.69 18.80
C GLY A 472 -13.23 8.65 19.40
N ILE A 473 -14.16 8.12 18.60
CA ILE A 473 -15.07 7.05 19.02
C ILE A 473 -14.35 5.70 19.07
N GLN A 474 -13.45 5.44 18.11
CA GLN A 474 -12.59 4.25 18.15
C GLN A 474 -11.77 4.23 19.43
N GLU A 475 -11.14 5.34 19.80
CA GLU A 475 -10.32 5.45 21.01
C GLU A 475 -11.14 5.15 22.28
N GLN A 476 -12.35 5.70 22.40
CA GLN A 476 -13.26 5.40 23.50
C GLN A 476 -13.64 3.91 23.54
N PHE A 477 -14.06 3.36 22.40
CA PHE A 477 -14.46 1.96 22.27
C PHE A 477 -13.32 1.01 22.64
N GLU A 478 -12.10 1.31 22.20
CA GLU A 478 -10.93 0.48 22.47
C GLU A 478 -10.58 0.37 23.94
N GLN A 479 -10.95 1.38 24.74
CA GLN A 479 -10.81 1.40 26.20
C GLN A 479 -12.02 0.77 26.94
N SER A 480 -13.11 0.48 26.23
CA SER A 480 -14.31 -0.12 26.81
C SER A 480 -14.14 -1.61 27.12
N ILE A 481 -14.99 -2.14 27.98
CA ILE A 481 -15.04 -3.59 28.29
C ILE A 481 -15.48 -4.44 27.09
N HIS A 482 -16.06 -3.84 26.06
CA HIS A 482 -16.45 -4.54 24.84
C HIS A 482 -15.30 -4.67 23.85
N SER A 483 -14.17 -4.01 24.10
CA SER A 483 -12.96 -4.16 23.30
C SER A 483 -12.14 -5.37 23.74
N ARG A 484 -11.67 -6.14 22.76
CA ARG A 484 -10.69 -7.23 22.96
C ARG A 484 -9.34 -6.73 23.50
N LYS A 485 -9.06 -5.42 23.42
CA LYS A 485 -7.84 -4.83 24.00
C LYS A 485 -7.90 -4.75 25.53
N VAL A 486 -9.10 -4.72 26.12
CA VAL A 486 -9.31 -4.58 27.57
C VAL A 486 -9.85 -5.86 28.19
N SER A 487 -10.79 -6.52 27.53
CA SER A 487 -11.42 -7.74 28.03
C SER A 487 -10.84 -8.98 27.38
N THR A 488 -10.19 -9.82 28.18
CA THR A 488 -9.78 -11.17 27.81
C THR A 488 -10.87 -12.15 28.21
N THR A 489 -11.63 -12.65 27.23
CA THR A 489 -12.69 -13.64 27.43
C THR A 489 -12.76 -14.55 26.22
N ASP A 490 -13.17 -15.80 26.44
CA ASP A 490 -13.42 -16.77 25.37
C ASP A 490 -14.74 -16.47 24.62
N LYS A 491 -15.57 -15.57 25.16
CA LYS A 491 -16.84 -15.15 24.54
C LYS A 491 -16.60 -14.17 23.39
N GLU A 492 -17.42 -14.26 22.34
CA GLU A 492 -17.40 -13.32 21.23
C GLU A 492 -17.80 -11.90 21.72
N LEU A 493 -16.87 -10.96 21.61
CA LEU A 493 -17.12 -9.56 21.96
C LEU A 493 -17.72 -8.80 20.77
N PRO A 494 -18.68 -7.89 21.02
CA PRO A 494 -19.33 -7.12 19.96
C PRO A 494 -18.36 -6.09 19.37
N VAL A 495 -18.59 -5.72 18.11
CA VAL A 495 -17.94 -4.59 17.44
C VAL A 495 -18.98 -3.58 16.98
N CYS A 496 -18.53 -2.46 16.41
CA CYS A 496 -19.39 -1.32 16.04
C CYS A 496 -20.69 -1.72 15.30
N LYS A 497 -20.58 -2.63 14.34
CA LYS A 497 -21.73 -3.10 13.51
C LYS A 497 -22.80 -3.89 14.29
N ASP A 498 -22.46 -4.41 15.47
CA ASP A 498 -23.37 -5.25 16.26
C ASP A 498 -24.34 -4.42 17.11
N CYS A 499 -23.97 -3.15 17.37
CA CYS A 499 -24.86 -2.17 18.00
C CYS A 499 -25.62 -1.37 16.94
N HIS A 500 -24.94 -0.87 15.90
CA HIS A 500 -25.59 -0.12 14.82
C HIS A 500 -25.16 -0.66 13.44
N SER A 501 -26.14 -1.01 12.60
CA SER A 501 -25.90 -1.62 11.28
C SER A 501 -25.01 -0.75 10.39
N ALA A 502 -24.03 -1.34 9.69
CA ALA A 502 -23.14 -0.61 8.80
C ALA A 502 -23.84 -0.13 7.50
N HIS A 503 -24.78 -0.92 6.96
CA HIS A 503 -25.49 -0.59 5.71
C HIS A 503 -26.81 0.14 5.94
N SER A 504 -27.32 0.20 7.16
CA SER A 504 -28.56 0.91 7.50
C SER A 504 -28.38 1.83 8.70
N ILE A 505 -27.18 2.41 8.86
CA ILE A 505 -26.85 3.30 9.97
C ILE A 505 -27.76 4.53 9.97
N ARG A 506 -28.28 4.89 11.15
CA ARG A 506 -29.20 6.02 11.36
C ARG A 506 -28.56 7.07 12.25
N ARG A 507 -29.14 8.27 12.31
CA ARG A 507 -28.70 9.31 13.25
C ARG A 507 -29.06 8.92 14.67
N ALA A 508 -28.11 9.10 15.59
CA ALA A 508 -28.25 8.69 16.98
C ALA A 508 -29.27 9.52 17.79
N ASP A 509 -29.62 10.72 17.31
CA ASP A 509 -30.59 11.60 17.95
C ASP A 509 -32.05 11.28 17.60
N GLN A 510 -32.29 10.44 16.59
CA GLN A 510 -33.64 10.00 16.23
C GLN A 510 -34.22 9.12 17.33
N ASP A 511 -35.47 9.37 17.70
CA ASP A 511 -36.16 8.63 18.76
C ASP A 511 -36.25 7.13 18.47
N GLY A 512 -36.50 6.75 17.21
CA GLY A 512 -36.48 5.35 16.79
C GLY A 512 -35.14 4.66 17.04
N PHE A 513 -34.01 5.35 16.82
CA PHE A 513 -32.68 4.79 17.09
C PHE A 513 -32.43 4.63 18.59
N LYS A 514 -32.80 5.64 19.39
CA LYS A 514 -32.63 5.61 20.85
C LYS A 514 -33.36 4.45 21.50
N LEU A 515 -34.50 4.03 20.95
CA LEU A 515 -35.26 2.88 21.44
C LEU A 515 -34.70 1.56 20.91
N GLU A 516 -34.41 1.49 19.61
CA GLU A 516 -33.90 0.25 18.97
C GLU A 516 -32.57 -0.21 19.58
N ILE A 517 -31.69 0.71 19.97
CA ILE A 517 -30.36 0.35 20.51
C ILE A 517 -30.46 -0.48 21.80
N MET A 518 -31.53 -0.31 22.57
CA MET A 518 -31.76 -1.06 23.81
C MET A 518 -31.94 -2.55 23.53
N ASP A 519 -32.67 -2.87 22.45
CA ASP A 519 -32.85 -4.24 22.01
C ASP A 519 -31.54 -4.85 21.52
N LYS A 520 -30.65 -4.04 20.92
CA LYS A 520 -29.32 -4.49 20.49
C LYS A 520 -28.46 -4.91 21.67
N CYS A 521 -28.47 -4.14 22.76
CA CYS A 521 -27.83 -4.53 24.03
C CYS A 521 -28.43 -5.82 24.57
N GLY A 522 -29.77 -5.94 24.53
CA GLY A 522 -30.52 -7.10 25.01
C GLY A 522 -30.22 -8.41 24.29
N ARG A 523 -29.75 -8.39 23.03
CA ARG A 523 -29.36 -9.63 22.32
C ARG A 523 -28.26 -10.41 23.02
N CYS A 524 -27.31 -9.70 23.64
CA CYS A 524 -26.22 -10.28 24.41
C CYS A 524 -26.48 -10.23 25.93
N HIS A 525 -27.16 -9.19 26.43
CA HIS A 525 -27.49 -8.99 27.84
C HIS A 525 -28.96 -9.33 28.15
N GLN A 526 -29.41 -10.52 27.76
CA GLN A 526 -30.83 -10.89 27.75
C GLN A 526 -31.49 -10.79 29.13
N GLU A 527 -30.87 -11.37 30.16
CA GLU A 527 -31.41 -11.39 31.53
C GLU A 527 -31.47 -9.99 32.15
N ILE A 528 -30.42 -9.19 31.93
CA ILE A 528 -30.33 -7.81 32.43
C ILE A 528 -31.34 -6.92 31.71
N ALA A 529 -31.49 -7.07 30.40
CA ALA A 529 -32.47 -6.33 29.62
C ALA A 529 -33.90 -6.66 30.09
N ARG A 530 -34.21 -7.94 30.34
CA ARG A 530 -35.53 -8.34 30.87
C ARG A 530 -35.86 -7.64 32.18
N THR A 531 -34.96 -7.72 33.16
CA THR A 531 -35.16 -7.10 34.48
C THR A 531 -35.19 -5.58 34.42
N TYR A 532 -34.37 -4.97 33.56
CA TYR A 532 -34.43 -3.54 33.26
C TYR A 532 -35.82 -3.13 32.72
N PHE A 533 -36.38 -3.90 31.78
CA PHE A 533 -37.69 -3.61 31.19
C PHE A 533 -38.86 -3.75 32.16
N ASP A 534 -38.66 -4.37 33.33
CA ASP A 534 -39.65 -4.43 34.40
C ASP A 534 -39.64 -3.17 35.30
N THR A 535 -38.58 -2.37 35.25
CA THR A 535 -38.47 -1.10 35.98
C THR A 535 -39.31 0.01 35.36
N TYR A 536 -39.49 1.11 36.11
CA TYR A 536 -40.14 2.30 35.58
C TYR A 536 -39.43 2.81 34.31
N HIS A 537 -38.09 2.87 34.33
CA HIS A 537 -37.32 3.35 33.17
C HIS A 537 -37.60 2.51 31.93
N GLY A 538 -37.50 1.19 32.07
CA GLY A 538 -37.71 0.28 30.96
C GLY A 538 -39.17 0.23 30.46
N LYS A 539 -40.16 0.24 31.35
CA LYS A 539 -41.59 0.25 30.97
C LYS A 539 -41.94 1.50 30.16
N VAL A 540 -41.49 2.67 30.61
CA VAL A 540 -41.75 3.93 29.91
C VAL A 540 -41.01 3.99 28.56
N SER A 541 -39.80 3.46 28.47
CA SER A 541 -39.12 3.29 27.18
C SER A 541 -39.86 2.35 26.22
N ARG A 542 -40.45 1.25 26.71
CA ARG A 542 -41.27 0.34 25.88
C ARG A 542 -42.54 1.00 25.34
N LEU A 543 -43.06 2.01 26.03
CA LEU A 543 -44.19 2.82 25.55
C LEU A 543 -43.76 3.86 24.50
N GLY A 544 -42.49 3.91 24.11
CA GLY A 544 -41.97 4.79 23.06
C GLY A 544 -41.38 6.10 23.58
N TYR A 545 -41.29 6.31 24.89
CA TYR A 545 -40.79 7.56 25.46
C TYR A 545 -39.26 7.58 25.57
N THR A 546 -38.62 8.56 24.92
CA THR A 546 -37.16 8.57 24.72
C THR A 546 -36.37 9.40 25.72
N LYS A 547 -37.04 10.22 26.54
CA LYS A 547 -36.40 11.05 27.58
C LYS A 547 -36.16 10.34 28.91
N THR A 548 -36.58 9.09 29.02
CA THR A 548 -36.28 8.23 30.17
C THR A 548 -34.90 7.60 30.01
N ALA A 549 -34.20 7.36 31.11
CA ALA A 549 -32.88 6.72 31.09
C ALA A 549 -32.95 5.36 30.38
N LYS A 550 -31.94 5.06 29.57
CA LYS A 550 -31.75 3.81 28.80
C LYS A 550 -30.38 3.23 29.13
N CYS A 551 -30.08 2.04 28.60
CA CYS A 551 -28.83 1.33 28.90
C CYS A 551 -27.59 2.22 28.76
N TYR A 552 -27.49 2.95 27.64
CA TYR A 552 -26.34 3.79 27.32
C TYR A 552 -26.31 5.13 28.07
N ASP A 553 -27.45 5.62 28.58
CA ASP A 553 -27.49 6.85 29.39
C ASP A 553 -26.83 6.62 30.76
N CYS A 554 -26.90 5.39 31.27
CA CYS A 554 -26.26 4.98 32.52
C CYS A 554 -24.83 4.46 32.30
N HIS A 555 -24.63 3.61 31.29
CA HIS A 555 -23.36 2.89 31.10
C HIS A 555 -22.34 3.62 30.22
N GLY A 556 -22.76 4.64 29.47
CA GLY A 556 -22.00 5.20 28.36
C GLY A 556 -22.35 4.52 27.03
N ALA A 557 -22.00 5.17 25.91
CA ALA A 557 -22.32 4.67 24.58
C ALA A 557 -21.16 3.88 23.97
N HIS A 558 -19.98 4.51 23.89
CA HIS A 558 -18.75 3.88 23.36
C HIS A 558 -17.68 3.74 24.43
N ASP A 559 -17.87 4.31 25.61
CA ASP A 559 -16.97 4.34 26.76
C ASP A 559 -17.52 3.48 27.93
N ILE A 560 -18.04 2.29 27.60
CA ILE A 560 -18.62 1.38 28.60
C ILE A 560 -17.49 0.75 29.41
N LEU A 561 -17.30 1.22 30.63
CA LEU A 561 -16.25 0.77 31.55
C LEU A 561 -16.80 -0.09 32.69
N LYS A 562 -15.93 -0.89 33.31
CA LYS A 562 -16.27 -1.65 34.53
C LYS A 562 -16.66 -0.67 35.64
N VAL A 563 -17.64 -1.03 36.46
CA VAL A 563 -18.09 -0.21 37.62
C VAL A 563 -16.95 0.09 38.60
N SER A 564 -15.94 -0.77 38.67
CA SER A 564 -14.74 -0.55 39.50
C SER A 564 -13.74 0.46 38.92
N ASP A 565 -13.84 0.80 37.62
CA ASP A 565 -13.00 1.84 37.01
C ASP A 565 -13.52 3.22 37.50
N PRO A 566 -12.68 4.07 38.10
CA PRO A 566 -13.07 5.41 38.54
C PRO A 566 -13.68 6.28 37.44
N ARG A 567 -13.31 6.04 36.17
CA ARG A 567 -13.82 6.77 34.99
C ARG A 567 -15.19 6.31 34.55
N SER A 568 -15.68 5.16 35.04
CA SER A 568 -17.01 4.67 34.70
C SER A 568 -18.10 5.64 35.15
N HIS A 569 -19.13 5.84 34.32
CA HIS A 569 -20.32 6.62 34.67
C HIS A 569 -21.07 6.05 35.90
N LEU A 570 -20.87 4.76 36.18
CA LEU A 570 -21.48 4.07 37.31
C LEU A 570 -20.47 3.79 38.44
N SER A 571 -19.28 4.38 38.38
CA SER A 571 -18.31 4.27 39.47
C SER A 571 -18.89 4.83 40.77
N ARG A 572 -18.32 4.39 41.88
CA ARG A 572 -18.74 4.79 43.23
C ARG A 572 -18.82 6.32 43.40
N ASP A 573 -18.01 7.07 42.67
CA ASP A 573 -17.90 8.52 42.77
C ASP A 573 -18.72 9.24 41.67
N ASN A 574 -19.02 8.59 40.55
CA ASN A 574 -19.74 9.21 39.43
C ASN A 574 -21.23 8.91 39.39
N VAL A 575 -21.69 7.80 40.01
CA VAL A 575 -23.09 7.32 39.88
C VAL A 575 -24.13 8.37 40.26
N VAL A 576 -23.87 9.19 41.30
CA VAL A 576 -24.78 10.27 41.70
C VAL A 576 -24.90 11.32 40.60
N LYS A 577 -23.77 11.73 40.02
CA LYS A 577 -23.73 12.70 38.92
C LYS A 577 -24.45 12.19 37.67
N THR A 578 -24.37 10.89 37.41
CA THR A 578 -25.11 10.25 36.31
C THR A 578 -26.62 10.33 36.54
N CYS A 579 -27.10 10.03 37.75
CA CYS A 579 -28.52 10.22 38.09
C CYS A 579 -28.96 11.69 38.00
N GLN A 580 -28.08 12.62 38.40
CA GLN A 580 -28.34 14.07 38.40
C GLN A 580 -28.56 14.67 37.01
N GLN A 581 -28.24 13.95 35.93
CA GLN A 581 -28.59 14.37 34.57
C GLN A 581 -30.11 14.49 34.35
N CYS A 582 -30.91 13.74 35.12
CA CYS A 582 -32.37 13.81 35.08
C CYS A 582 -33.00 14.06 36.45
N HIS A 583 -32.30 13.75 37.54
CA HIS A 583 -32.77 13.91 38.93
C HIS A 583 -31.85 14.90 39.68
N PRO A 584 -32.05 16.22 39.57
CA PRO A 584 -31.13 17.23 40.13
C PRO A 584 -30.83 17.03 41.62
N ASP A 585 -31.82 16.59 42.40
CA ASP A 585 -31.71 16.36 43.85
C ASP A 585 -31.25 14.94 44.22
N ALA A 586 -30.76 14.16 43.25
CA ALA A 586 -30.29 12.80 43.51
C ALA A 586 -29.14 12.81 44.53
N THR A 587 -29.31 12.02 45.59
CA THR A 587 -28.31 11.80 46.63
C THR A 587 -27.68 10.41 46.52
N ARG A 588 -26.65 10.14 47.33
CA ARG A 588 -26.03 8.81 47.36
C ARG A 588 -26.99 7.68 47.76
N ARG A 589 -27.94 7.96 48.65
CA ARG A 589 -28.99 6.99 49.02
C ARG A 589 -29.94 6.74 47.85
N PHE A 590 -30.30 7.78 47.12
CA PHE A 590 -31.12 7.67 45.91
C PHE A 590 -30.42 6.84 44.82
N ALA A 591 -29.15 7.13 44.54
CA ALA A 591 -28.34 6.40 43.57
C ALA A 591 -27.98 4.95 44.01
N GLY A 592 -28.24 4.59 45.27
CA GLY A 592 -28.10 3.23 45.78
C GLY A 592 -29.23 2.28 45.34
N TYR A 593 -30.25 2.78 44.64
CA TYR A 593 -31.30 1.97 44.06
C TYR A 593 -30.72 1.03 42.97
N LEU A 594 -30.93 -0.28 43.14
CA LEU A 594 -30.45 -1.29 42.20
C LEU A 594 -31.40 -1.37 40.99
N THR A 595 -31.06 -0.67 39.91
CA THR A 595 -31.89 -0.52 38.69
C THR A 595 -32.12 -1.80 37.87
N HIS A 596 -31.45 -2.90 38.20
CA HIS A 596 -31.64 -4.20 37.55
C HIS A 596 -31.82 -5.34 38.57
N ALA A 597 -32.08 -5.03 39.84
CA ALA A 597 -32.34 -6.07 40.82
C ALA A 597 -33.67 -6.77 40.54
N THR A 598 -33.71 -8.08 40.77
CA THR A 598 -34.89 -8.90 40.53
C THR A 598 -35.16 -9.82 41.70
N HIS A 599 -36.43 -10.09 41.96
CA HIS A 599 -36.89 -11.04 42.97
C HIS A 599 -36.88 -12.49 42.45
N HIS A 600 -36.36 -12.75 41.24
CA HIS A 600 -36.28 -14.08 40.65
C HIS A 600 -34.94 -14.79 40.92
N ASP A 601 -33.95 -14.10 41.47
CA ASP A 601 -32.63 -14.66 41.75
C ASP A 601 -32.39 -14.71 43.28
N PRO A 602 -32.62 -15.88 43.91
CA PRO A 602 -32.45 -16.04 45.35
C PRO A 602 -30.99 -16.03 45.80
N GLU A 603 -30.03 -16.31 44.90
CA GLU A 603 -28.61 -16.33 45.24
C GLU A 603 -28.04 -14.91 45.27
N LYS A 604 -28.38 -14.08 44.27
CA LYS A 604 -27.87 -12.72 44.16
C LYS A 604 -28.69 -11.71 44.97
N TYR A 605 -30.00 -11.90 45.09
CA TYR A 605 -30.91 -10.99 45.79
C TYR A 605 -31.83 -11.73 46.78
N PRO A 606 -31.27 -12.44 47.79
CA PRO A 606 -32.04 -13.30 48.70
C PRO A 606 -33.17 -12.56 49.42
N PHE A 607 -32.88 -11.36 49.93
CA PHE A 607 -33.88 -10.54 50.63
C PHE A 607 -35.03 -10.12 49.71
N LEU A 608 -34.75 -9.76 48.47
CA LEU A 608 -35.76 -9.32 47.51
C LEU A 608 -36.66 -10.49 47.10
N PHE A 609 -36.08 -11.66 46.88
CA PHE A 609 -36.78 -12.91 46.54
C PHE A 609 -37.79 -13.29 47.63
N TRP A 610 -37.33 -13.44 48.87
CA TRP A 610 -38.18 -13.89 49.98
C TRP A 610 -39.22 -12.84 50.36
N THR A 611 -38.89 -11.55 50.31
CA THR A 611 -39.86 -10.49 50.58
C THR A 611 -40.98 -10.48 49.54
N PHE A 612 -40.67 -10.64 48.26
CA PHE A 612 -41.69 -10.69 47.20
C PHE A 612 -42.62 -11.88 47.39
N TRP A 613 -42.07 -13.08 47.59
CA TRP A 613 -42.90 -14.28 47.79
C TRP A 613 -43.73 -14.21 49.06
N GLY A 614 -43.17 -13.67 50.15
CA GLY A 614 -43.91 -13.43 51.39
C GLY A 614 -45.09 -12.46 51.21
N MET A 615 -44.86 -11.32 50.56
CA MET A 615 -45.92 -10.33 50.29
C MET A 615 -46.96 -10.86 49.31
N THR A 616 -46.56 -11.57 48.26
CA THR A 616 -47.48 -12.20 47.31
C THR A 616 -48.33 -13.27 48.00
N ALA A 617 -47.73 -14.10 48.85
CA ALA A 617 -48.46 -15.10 49.61
C ALA A 617 -49.45 -14.46 50.59
N LEU A 618 -49.05 -13.38 51.27
CA LEU A 618 -49.93 -12.60 52.14
C LEU A 618 -51.11 -12.00 51.37
N LEU A 619 -50.86 -11.42 50.20
CA LEU A 619 -51.89 -10.82 49.34
C LEU A 619 -52.88 -11.88 48.86
N LEU A 620 -52.39 -12.98 48.30
CA LEU A 620 -53.21 -14.10 47.83
C LEU A 620 -54.00 -14.70 48.98
N GLY A 621 -53.37 -14.92 50.15
CA GLY A 621 -54.04 -15.40 51.34
C GLY A 621 -55.18 -14.48 51.78
N THR A 622 -54.94 -13.17 51.79
CA THR A 622 -55.95 -12.16 52.16
C THR A 622 -57.14 -12.18 51.19
N PHE A 623 -56.89 -12.22 49.88
CA PHE A 623 -57.97 -12.28 48.87
C PHE A 623 -58.71 -13.60 48.89
N VAL A 624 -58.03 -14.73 49.10
CA VAL A 624 -58.67 -16.04 49.18
C VAL A 624 -59.55 -16.12 50.43
N ILE A 625 -59.02 -15.79 51.61
CA ILE A 625 -59.77 -15.84 52.87
C ILE A 625 -60.92 -14.83 52.84
N GLY A 626 -60.65 -13.57 52.50
CA GLY A 626 -61.67 -12.53 52.41
C GLY A 626 -62.70 -12.80 51.34
N GLY A 627 -62.28 -13.32 50.18
CA GLY A 627 -63.16 -13.73 49.08
C GLY A 627 -64.06 -14.90 49.47
N LEU A 628 -63.51 -15.96 50.05
CA LEU A 628 -64.29 -17.09 50.58
C LEU A 628 -65.25 -16.64 51.68
N HIS A 629 -64.80 -15.81 52.62
CA HIS A 629 -65.65 -15.26 53.66
C HIS A 629 -66.83 -14.49 53.04
N THR A 630 -66.57 -13.61 52.07
CA THR A 630 -67.61 -12.82 51.38
C THR A 630 -68.57 -13.72 50.61
N LEU A 631 -68.06 -14.71 49.88
CA LEU A 631 -68.88 -15.67 49.12
C LEU A 631 -69.75 -16.53 50.04
N LEU A 632 -69.23 -16.99 51.18
CA LEU A 632 -69.98 -17.76 52.17
C LEU A 632 -70.99 -16.90 52.93
N TRP A 633 -70.72 -15.60 53.10
CA TRP A 633 -71.63 -14.67 53.76
C TRP A 633 -72.73 -14.15 52.82
N LEU A 634 -72.51 -14.18 51.51
CA LEU A 634 -73.46 -13.68 50.51
C LEU A 634 -74.86 -14.31 50.59
N PRO A 635 -75.04 -15.65 50.73
CA PRO A 635 -76.36 -16.26 50.88
C PRO A 635 -77.08 -15.73 52.13
N ARG A 636 -76.35 -15.61 53.24
CA ARG A 636 -76.89 -15.09 54.50
C ARG A 636 -77.29 -13.62 54.39
N ALA A 637 -76.46 -12.80 53.74
CA ALA A 637 -76.78 -11.40 53.50
C ALA A 637 -78.01 -11.23 52.58
N LEU A 638 -78.14 -12.06 51.54
CA LEU A 638 -79.32 -12.07 50.68
C LEU A 638 -80.58 -12.52 51.42
N GLN A 639 -80.47 -13.51 52.32
CA GLN A 639 -81.57 -13.95 53.17
C GLN A 639 -82.00 -12.83 54.13
N MET A 640 -81.07 -12.22 54.85
CA MET A 640 -81.37 -11.07 55.74
C MET A 640 -82.06 -9.92 54.98
N ARG A 641 -81.68 -9.68 53.72
CA ARG A 641 -82.32 -8.66 52.89
C ARG A 641 -83.73 -9.03 52.46
N ARG A 642 -84.03 -10.33 52.28
CA ARG A 642 -85.39 -10.81 52.05
C ARG A 642 -86.24 -10.65 53.31
N GLU A 643 -85.71 -11.08 54.47
CA GLU A 643 -86.38 -10.94 55.76
C GLU A 643 -86.69 -9.47 56.10
N LEU A 644 -85.75 -8.55 55.86
CA LEU A 644 -85.98 -7.11 56.03
C LEU A 644 -87.07 -6.57 55.09
N ARG A 645 -87.07 -6.98 53.81
CA ARG A 645 -88.12 -6.57 52.86
C ARG A 645 -89.50 -7.11 53.24
N GLU A 646 -89.54 -8.33 53.76
CA GLU A 646 -90.77 -8.94 54.26
C GLU A 646 -91.27 -8.20 55.51
N ALA A 647 -90.38 -7.83 56.43
CA ALA A 647 -90.71 -7.02 57.59
C ALA A 647 -91.19 -5.61 57.21
N GLU A 648 -90.49 -4.92 56.30
CA GLU A 648 -90.90 -3.61 55.76
C GLU A 648 -92.26 -3.70 55.04
N ALA A 649 -92.51 -4.76 54.29
CA ALA A 649 -93.79 -4.99 53.62
C ALA A 649 -94.92 -5.31 54.62
N ALA A 650 -94.63 -6.06 55.69
CA ALA A 650 -95.58 -6.35 56.75
C ALA A 650 -95.94 -5.08 57.55
N GLU A 651 -94.96 -4.25 57.90
CA GLU A 651 -95.17 -2.96 58.56
C GLU A 651 -95.98 -2.01 57.66
N ALA A 652 -95.67 -1.94 56.37
CA ALA A 652 -96.44 -1.16 55.40
C ALA A 652 -97.89 -1.68 55.26
N ALA A 653 -98.10 -3.01 55.30
CA ALA A 653 -99.43 -3.61 55.26
C ALA A 653 -100.23 -3.37 56.54
N GLU A 654 -99.58 -3.38 57.72
CA GLU A 654 -100.20 -3.07 59.01
C GLU A 654 -100.63 -1.61 59.10
N LEU A 655 -99.76 -0.68 58.66
CA LEU A 655 -100.09 0.74 58.53
C LEU A 655 -101.26 0.97 57.56
N ALA A 656 -101.33 0.22 56.46
CA ALA A 656 -102.45 0.28 55.52
C ALA A 656 -103.75 -0.32 56.09
N ALA A 657 -103.67 -1.34 56.95
CA ALA A 657 -104.83 -1.96 57.59
C ALA A 657 -105.40 -1.08 58.72
N ALA A 658 -104.55 -0.41 59.50
CA ALA A 658 -104.93 0.55 60.53
C ALA A 658 -105.63 1.81 59.98
N ALA A 659 -105.50 2.08 58.67
CA ALA A 659 -106.13 3.22 57.99
C ALA A 659 -107.55 2.96 57.48
N LYS A 660 -108.18 1.79 57.74
CA LYS A 660 -109.55 1.51 57.33
C LYS A 660 -110.58 2.18 58.27
N PRO A 661 -111.52 3.00 57.75
CA PRO A 661 -112.53 3.67 58.58
C PRO A 661 -113.60 2.71 59.12
N GLU A 662 -114.00 2.93 60.37
CA GLU A 662 -115.03 2.20 61.12
C GLU A 662 -116.42 2.32 60.44
N PRO A 663 -117.26 1.26 60.42
CA PRO A 663 -118.56 1.30 59.75
C PRO A 663 -119.53 2.29 60.44
N PRO A 664 -120.38 2.99 59.67
CA PRO A 664 -121.26 4.04 60.20
C PRO A 664 -122.32 3.48 61.15
N LYS A 665 -122.42 4.12 62.31
CA LYS A 665 -123.41 3.88 63.36
C LYS A 665 -124.83 4.21 62.84
N PRO A 666 -125.85 3.36 63.06
CA PRO A 666 -127.20 3.62 62.56
C PRO A 666 -127.84 4.83 63.27
N PRO A 667 -128.51 5.74 62.55
CA PRO A 667 -129.18 6.89 63.15
C PRO A 667 -130.48 6.49 63.87
N ALA A 668 -130.67 7.09 65.05
CA ALA A 668 -131.85 6.99 65.90
C ALA A 668 -132.96 7.97 65.48
N ALA A 669 -134.18 7.65 65.92
CA ALA A 669 -135.49 8.14 65.46
C ALA A 669 -135.86 9.61 65.79
N ASP A 670 -136.65 10.16 64.86
CA ASP A 670 -137.80 11.09 64.94
C ASP A 670 -137.87 12.19 66.02
N ASN A 671 -137.86 13.45 65.56
CA ASN A 671 -139.07 14.29 65.45
C ASN A 671 -138.79 15.58 64.66
#